data_AF-A0A932ZTR3-F1
#
_entry.id   AF-A0A932ZTR3-F1
#
_cell.length_a   1.000
_cell.length_b   1.000
_cell.length_c   1.000
_cell.angle_alpha   90.00
_cell.angle_beta   90.00
_cell.angle_gamma   90.00
#
_symmetry.space_group_name_H-M   'P 1'
#
loop_
_entity.id
_entity.type
_entity.pdbx_description
1 polymer ?
#
loop_
_entity_poly.entity_id
_entity_poly.type
_entity_poly.pdbx_seq_one_letter_code
_entity_poly.pdbx_strand_id
1 'polypeptide(L)'
;MQERAASASADARAESSRRGRDADRGDRNHANRGGASRADGEESRGAGGGGPGGGASAPTPGLRLIRTGEMEFEVESFDGALMTVARIALEEQGVVASTNSEKLPNGKVRGVVTLRVPPEHLDNLVLKLRALGDLKSQRIVSQDVTKAWSDFSSELRAARAMEERLLEILRTARGKIEELLAVEKELSTWRGRIEQIQGELNFLNDRISMSTLTLTLSEKDIRQPHTAVRREVGTAGLETDAVEEAYKAVLKSVEEAEGRVIDSHLQQHDAGQVTARIQYEVAPDRFGGLIDRLRQLGNVVRLQVQREETLEGDATTHGPVRPSEVRQDPSRMTLSLYNLTNIAPRRSTQAVLAAPDAEGAYQAVLKVATDHGGRVVRSNLNRGRPETVTGSATLEVPSTSAGAALEAFRTLGELLQLAVVENPDTQGTTDAKEGFQLTIRSLAGVDPRETVSLQFASTRVEEAYGQILAFAEEADARIRVSNLQKTDERNVIGQLDFDLPSGRREAFEGRLASLGEVTQRQSRRADDAAQVVDSKFRVSMVLFDVSQVQPRETAVVGLEVSDVEEIRARLLTLVTDAGGRVVDSNLRRDADGRVVGSATCDVPMSAYGGVMNQVNSLGDVQSLQVQKNHNVPDSQIASARLQVTLSNRALIIPADGGIFARLRKDLGTSFAAVMKLLGLVLIGLSVAAPCLAILYAGVFVWRIVRKGRAA
;
A
#
# COMPACT_ATOMS: atom_id res chain seq x y z
N MET A 1 -32.19 7.10 -50.63
CA MET A 1 -33.30 6.25 -50.14
C MET A 1 -32.86 5.76 -48.78
N GLN A 2 -33.09 6.59 -47.76
CA GLN A 2 -34.18 6.54 -46.75
C GLN A 2 -33.58 6.00 -45.45
N GLU A 3 -33.07 6.88 -44.59
CA GLU A 3 -33.78 7.60 -43.49
C GLU A 3 -33.73 6.80 -42.17
N ARG A 4 -32.88 7.25 -41.22
CA ARG A 4 -33.22 8.10 -40.05
C ARG A 4 -33.74 7.29 -38.85
N ALA A 5 -32.92 7.22 -37.79
CA ALA A 5 -33.19 7.82 -36.46
C ALA A 5 -33.66 6.73 -35.47
N ALA A 6 -33.43 6.74 -34.16
CA ALA A 6 -32.93 7.75 -33.23
C ALA A 6 -32.42 7.05 -31.94
N SER A 7 -31.48 7.71 -31.25
CA SER A 7 -31.38 7.90 -29.79
C SER A 7 -32.03 6.90 -28.81
N ALA A 8 -31.28 6.49 -27.78
CA ALA A 8 -31.45 7.03 -26.42
C ALA A 8 -30.51 6.36 -25.41
N SER A 9 -29.93 7.22 -24.57
CA SER A 9 -29.12 7.04 -23.38
C SER A 9 -29.89 6.54 -22.15
N ALA A 10 -29.22 5.80 -21.27
CA ALA A 10 -29.38 5.80 -19.79
C ALA A 10 -28.31 4.82 -19.24
N ASP A 11 -27.23 5.19 -18.55
CA ASP A 11 -26.97 6.13 -17.46
C ASP A 11 -27.38 5.60 -16.06
N ALA A 12 -26.46 5.83 -15.11
CA ALA A 12 -26.50 5.63 -13.65
C ALA A 12 -26.28 4.19 -13.08
N ARG A 13 -25.26 3.91 -12.24
CA ARG A 13 -24.92 4.45 -10.88
C ARG A 13 -26.09 4.26 -9.90
N ALA A 14 -25.96 3.86 -8.64
CA ALA A 14 -24.85 3.56 -7.74
C ALA A 14 -25.45 2.97 -6.43
N GLU A 15 -24.67 2.18 -5.69
CA GLU A 15 -24.37 2.41 -4.26
C GLU A 15 -25.49 2.46 -3.18
N SER A 16 -25.39 1.59 -2.17
CA SER A 16 -25.54 1.88 -0.72
C SER A 16 -25.66 0.55 0.06
N SER A 17 -24.68 0.18 0.91
CA SER A 17 -24.45 0.61 2.30
C SER A 17 -25.12 -0.26 3.38
N ARG A 18 -24.26 -0.96 4.15
CA ARG A 18 -24.20 -1.09 5.62
C ARG A 18 -25.30 -1.85 6.40
N ARG A 19 -24.82 -2.80 7.23
CA ARG A 19 -25.11 -3.10 8.66
C ARG A 19 -24.49 -4.48 8.96
N GLY A 20 -23.69 -4.79 9.99
CA GLY A 20 -23.43 -4.19 11.30
C GLY A 20 -23.88 -5.15 12.42
N ARG A 21 -22.92 -5.68 13.21
CA ARG A 21 -22.97 -6.43 14.51
C ARG A 21 -22.27 -7.80 14.44
N ASP A 22 -21.62 -8.35 15.47
CA ASP A 22 -20.87 -7.90 16.66
C ASP A 22 -20.45 -9.20 17.41
N ALA A 23 -19.35 -9.14 18.19
CA ALA A 23 -18.98 -10.04 19.31
C ALA A 23 -18.55 -11.50 19.00
N ASP A 24 -17.72 -12.21 19.77
CA ASP A 24 -16.78 -12.00 20.89
C ASP A 24 -16.20 -13.40 21.23
N ARG A 25 -14.99 -13.44 21.82
CA ARG A 25 -14.39 -14.51 22.66
C ARG A 25 -14.00 -15.90 22.10
N GLY A 26 -12.79 -16.32 22.49
CA GLY A 26 -12.61 -17.66 23.10
C GLY A 26 -11.38 -18.46 22.68
N ASP A 27 -10.32 -18.35 23.47
CA ASP A 27 -9.08 -19.14 23.45
C ASP A 27 -9.28 -20.58 24.01
N ARG A 28 -8.36 -21.48 23.61
CA ARG A 28 -7.90 -22.72 24.27
C ARG A 28 -8.69 -24.06 24.23
N ASN A 29 -7.97 -25.04 23.67
CA ASN A 29 -7.63 -26.38 24.21
C ASN A 29 -8.68 -27.48 24.46
N HIS A 30 -8.38 -28.60 23.78
CA HIS A 30 -8.40 -30.01 24.23
C HIS A 30 -9.69 -30.70 24.68
N ALA A 31 -9.63 -32.02 24.47
CA ALA A 31 -10.53 -33.08 24.95
C ALA A 31 -11.88 -33.18 24.21
N ASN A 32 -12.48 -34.35 23.98
CA ASN A 32 -12.10 -35.76 24.06
C ASN A 32 -13.33 -36.57 23.57
N ARG A 33 -13.06 -37.64 22.83
CA ARG A 33 -13.81 -38.92 22.69
C ARG A 33 -15.35 -38.99 22.68
N GLY A 34 -15.80 -39.68 21.63
CA GLY A 34 -16.73 -40.82 21.67
C GLY A 34 -17.11 -41.20 20.22
N GLY A 35 -16.91 -42.40 19.66
CA GLY A 35 -16.52 -43.71 20.16
C GLY A 35 -17.51 -44.78 19.67
N ALA A 36 -17.15 -45.55 18.62
CA ALA A 36 -17.58 -46.93 18.29
C ALA A 36 -17.18 -47.25 16.82
N SER A 37 -16.62 -48.40 16.39
CA SER A 37 -16.19 -49.63 17.05
C SER A 37 -15.32 -50.49 16.08
N ARG A 38 -14.44 -51.32 16.65
CA ARG A 38 -13.91 -52.64 16.20
C ARG A 38 -12.73 -52.68 15.21
N ALA A 39 -11.67 -53.49 15.41
CA ALA A 39 -11.36 -54.52 16.40
C ALA A 39 -9.82 -54.70 16.56
N ASP A 40 -9.40 -54.95 17.80
CA ASP A 40 -8.38 -55.86 18.38
C ASP A 40 -7.21 -56.38 17.49
N GLY A 41 -5.96 -56.47 17.94
CA GLY A 41 -5.48 -56.63 19.31
C GLY A 41 -3.98 -56.36 19.51
N GLU A 42 -3.62 -56.43 20.78
CA GLU A 42 -2.56 -55.73 21.51
C GLU A 42 -1.13 -56.27 21.39
N GLU A 43 -0.17 -55.33 21.48
CA GLU A 43 1.15 -55.49 22.08
C GLU A 43 1.04 -55.65 23.62
N SER A 44 2.00 -56.32 24.27
CA SER A 44 2.74 -55.70 25.38
C SER A 44 3.93 -56.53 25.91
N ARG A 45 5.13 -55.98 25.69
CA ARG A 45 6.24 -55.70 26.64
C ARG A 45 6.77 -56.77 27.61
N GLY A 46 8.10 -56.86 27.65
CA GLY A 46 8.85 -56.75 28.92
C GLY A 46 10.18 -57.52 29.03
N ALA A 47 11.22 -56.79 29.48
CA ALA A 47 12.54 -57.23 30.01
C ALA A 47 13.55 -57.82 28.99
N GLY A 48 14.87 -57.57 29.05
CA GLY A 48 15.76 -56.94 30.02
C GLY A 48 17.07 -57.74 30.11
N GLY A 49 18.22 -57.12 29.81
CA GLY A 49 19.55 -57.47 30.37
C GLY A 49 20.44 -58.52 29.67
N GLY A 50 21.64 -58.06 29.25
CA GLY A 50 22.92 -58.58 29.76
C GLY A 50 23.64 -59.75 29.06
N GLY A 51 24.80 -59.43 28.46
CA GLY A 51 26.04 -60.22 28.61
C GLY A 51 26.36 -61.33 27.58
N PRO A 52 27.64 -61.49 27.17
CA PRO A 52 28.04 -62.40 26.08
C PRO A 52 28.22 -63.84 26.59
N GLY A 53 27.52 -64.78 25.97
CA GLY A 53 27.68 -66.22 26.21
C GLY A 53 28.26 -66.90 24.99
N GLY A 54 29.57 -67.15 25.00
CA GLY A 54 30.19 -68.11 24.10
C GLY A 54 29.63 -69.51 24.38
N GLY A 55 29.12 -70.15 23.35
CA GLY A 55 28.66 -71.53 23.37
C GLY A 55 28.99 -72.17 22.04
N ALA A 56 30.22 -72.68 21.91
CA ALA A 56 30.53 -73.69 20.92
C ALA A 56 29.63 -74.90 21.21
N SER A 57 28.59 -75.10 20.41
CA SER A 57 27.79 -76.31 20.50
C SER A 57 28.54 -77.42 19.79
N ALA A 58 29.22 -78.26 20.57
CA ALA A 58 29.68 -79.56 20.13
C ALA A 58 28.47 -80.40 19.64
N PRO A 59 28.66 -81.30 18.66
CA PRO A 59 27.57 -82.04 18.04
C PRO A 59 26.92 -83.02 19.03
N THR A 60 25.59 -82.93 19.18
CA THR A 60 24.78 -83.92 19.89
C THR A 60 24.82 -85.25 19.11
N PRO A 61 25.34 -86.36 19.68
CA PRO A 61 25.39 -87.63 18.97
C PRO A 61 23.96 -88.16 18.75
N GLY A 62 23.51 -88.20 17.49
CA GLY A 62 22.23 -88.81 17.10
C GLY A 62 21.37 -87.99 16.12
N LEU A 63 21.67 -86.70 15.92
CA LEU A 63 20.97 -85.87 14.93
C LEU A 63 21.52 -86.11 13.52
N ARG A 64 20.63 -86.36 12.56
CA ARG A 64 20.95 -86.48 11.14
C ARG A 64 20.56 -85.19 10.43
N LEU A 65 21.56 -84.35 10.15
CA LEU A 65 21.38 -83.02 9.57
C LEU A 65 21.95 -82.98 8.15
N ILE A 66 21.17 -82.41 7.22
CA ILE A 66 21.67 -82.01 5.90
C ILE A 66 21.96 -80.52 5.95
N ARG A 67 23.20 -80.11 5.64
CA ARG A 67 23.58 -78.69 5.61
C ARG A 67 23.88 -78.24 4.19
N THR A 68 23.23 -77.16 3.76
CA THR A 68 23.45 -76.51 2.47
C THR A 68 23.73 -75.03 2.66
N GLY A 69 24.69 -74.50 1.92
CA GLY A 69 25.07 -73.09 1.95
C GLY A 69 25.11 -72.47 0.55
N GLU A 70 24.80 -71.19 0.48
CA GLU A 70 24.93 -70.34 -0.69
C GLU A 70 25.66 -69.07 -0.29
N MET A 71 26.69 -68.68 -1.04
CA MET A 71 27.41 -67.42 -0.82
C MET A 71 27.67 -66.72 -2.15
N GLU A 72 27.61 -65.41 -2.14
CA GLU A 72 27.88 -64.58 -3.31
C GLU A 72 28.97 -63.57 -3.00
N PHE A 73 29.98 -63.50 -3.86
CA PHE A 73 31.15 -62.64 -3.72
C PHE A 73 31.39 -61.80 -4.96
N GLU A 74 31.86 -60.58 -4.74
CA GLU A 74 32.47 -59.73 -5.75
C GLU A 74 34.01 -59.74 -5.57
N VAL A 75 34.73 -60.24 -6.57
CA VAL A 75 36.18 -60.51 -6.52
C VAL A 75 36.94 -59.72 -7.59
N GLU A 76 38.23 -59.47 -7.39
CA GLU A 76 39.04 -58.72 -8.36
C GLU A 76 39.38 -59.53 -9.63
N SER A 77 39.57 -60.85 -9.49
CA SER A 77 39.84 -61.77 -10.59
C SER A 77 39.18 -63.12 -10.30
N PHE A 78 38.42 -63.64 -11.27
CA PHE A 78 37.75 -64.93 -11.12
C PHE A 78 38.74 -66.09 -10.98
N ASP A 79 39.79 -66.13 -11.81
CA ASP A 79 40.78 -67.21 -11.82
C ASP A 79 41.58 -67.27 -10.50
N GLY A 80 42.00 -66.11 -9.98
CA GLY A 80 42.70 -66.02 -8.70
C GLY A 80 41.82 -66.44 -7.51
N ALA A 81 40.53 -66.06 -7.56
CA ALA A 81 39.56 -66.45 -6.55
C ALA A 81 39.31 -67.97 -6.59
N LEU A 82 39.14 -68.56 -7.77
CA LEU A 82 38.92 -70.01 -7.93
C LEU A 82 40.08 -70.84 -7.35
N MET A 83 41.33 -70.45 -7.62
CA MET A 83 42.52 -71.11 -7.07
C MET A 83 42.56 -71.04 -5.54
N THR A 84 42.18 -69.89 -4.97
CA THR A 84 42.13 -69.69 -3.53
C THR A 84 41.02 -70.52 -2.88
N VAL A 85 39.83 -70.55 -3.49
CA VAL A 85 38.69 -71.38 -3.07
C VAL A 85 39.07 -72.85 -3.08
N ALA A 86 39.67 -73.35 -4.16
CA ALA A 86 40.08 -74.75 -4.28
C ALA A 86 41.09 -75.15 -3.20
N ARG A 87 42.07 -74.28 -2.91
CA ARG A 87 43.05 -74.50 -1.82
C ARG A 87 42.37 -74.57 -0.45
N ILE A 88 41.51 -73.61 -0.13
CA ILE A 88 40.79 -73.55 1.15
C ILE A 88 39.85 -74.77 1.31
N ALA A 89 39.19 -75.20 0.25
CA ALA A 89 38.36 -76.40 0.27
C ALA A 89 39.17 -77.66 0.60
N LEU A 90 40.37 -77.79 0.02
CA LEU A 90 41.24 -78.95 0.23
C LEU A 90 41.83 -78.99 1.65
N GLU A 91 42.13 -77.83 2.25
CA GLU A 91 42.55 -77.72 3.66
C GLU A 91 41.48 -78.22 4.63
N GLU A 92 40.20 -77.98 4.33
CA GLU A 92 39.07 -78.38 5.16
C GLU A 92 38.52 -79.78 4.78
N GLN A 93 39.33 -80.59 4.10
CA GLN A 93 38.98 -81.96 3.65
C GLN A 93 37.75 -82.02 2.73
N GLY A 94 37.45 -80.91 2.05
CA GLY A 94 36.40 -80.81 1.04
C GLY A 94 36.91 -81.03 -0.38
N VAL A 95 35.98 -81.20 -1.31
CA VAL A 95 36.23 -81.35 -2.75
C VAL A 95 35.41 -80.34 -3.54
N VAL A 96 35.97 -79.86 -4.64
CA VAL A 96 35.23 -79.06 -5.63
C VAL A 96 34.40 -80.03 -6.47
N ALA A 97 33.08 -79.99 -6.31
CA ALA A 97 32.16 -80.87 -7.01
C ALA A 97 31.84 -80.38 -8.43
N SER A 98 31.75 -79.07 -8.63
CA SER A 98 31.60 -78.48 -9.96
C SER A 98 32.10 -77.05 -10.00
N THR A 99 32.54 -76.62 -11.17
CA THR A 99 32.85 -75.23 -11.48
C THR A 99 32.25 -74.93 -12.84
N ASN A 100 31.38 -73.92 -12.89
CA ASN A 100 30.83 -73.42 -14.13
C ASN A 100 31.15 -71.92 -14.21
N SER A 101 31.69 -71.48 -15.33
CA SER A 101 32.06 -70.08 -15.55
C SER A 101 31.58 -69.62 -16.91
N GLU A 102 30.95 -68.47 -16.96
CA GLU A 102 30.50 -67.82 -18.17
C GLU A 102 31.20 -66.47 -18.31
N LYS A 103 31.72 -66.21 -19.52
CA LYS A 103 32.23 -64.90 -19.87
C LYS A 103 31.08 -64.05 -20.40
N LEU A 104 30.77 -63.00 -19.65
CA LEU A 104 29.72 -62.04 -19.96
C LEU A 104 30.11 -61.16 -21.17
N PRO A 105 29.14 -60.55 -21.86
CA PRO A 105 29.39 -59.68 -23.03
C PRO A 105 30.32 -58.49 -22.75
N ASN A 106 30.40 -58.06 -21.50
CA ASN A 106 31.30 -57.00 -21.03
C ASN A 106 32.74 -57.48 -20.77
N GLY A 107 33.07 -58.72 -21.16
CA GLY A 107 34.39 -59.32 -21.00
C GLY A 107 34.68 -59.91 -19.62
N LYS A 108 33.76 -59.75 -18.65
CA LYS A 108 33.90 -60.21 -17.26
C LYS A 108 33.52 -61.68 -17.11
N VAL A 109 34.05 -62.35 -16.10
CA VAL A 109 33.69 -63.73 -15.78
C VAL A 109 32.76 -63.78 -14.57
N ARG A 110 31.64 -64.49 -14.72
CA ARG A 110 30.78 -64.90 -13.61
C ARG A 110 30.81 -66.41 -13.54
N GLY A 111 30.98 -66.97 -12.36
CA GLY A 111 30.94 -68.41 -12.20
C GLY A 111 30.32 -68.88 -10.90
N VAL A 112 29.85 -70.12 -10.94
CA VAL A 112 29.28 -70.84 -9.81
C VAL A 112 30.18 -72.03 -9.50
N VAL A 113 30.65 -72.10 -8.26
CA VAL A 113 31.52 -73.16 -7.75
C VAL A 113 30.76 -73.91 -6.67
N THR A 114 30.58 -75.22 -6.83
CA THR A 114 29.95 -76.06 -5.81
C THR A 114 31.02 -76.84 -5.07
N LEU A 115 31.06 -76.70 -3.75
CA LEU A 115 31.96 -77.38 -2.85
C LEU A 115 31.20 -78.42 -2.03
N ARG A 116 31.80 -79.58 -1.80
CA ARG A 116 31.32 -80.60 -0.87
C ARG A 116 32.33 -80.79 0.25
N VAL A 117 31.91 -80.66 1.50
CA VAL A 117 32.80 -80.71 2.67
C VAL A 117 32.14 -81.52 3.79
N PRO A 118 32.89 -82.24 4.63
CA PRO A 118 32.32 -82.88 5.82
C PRO A 118 31.58 -81.85 6.71
N PRO A 119 30.41 -82.19 7.29
CA PRO A 119 29.57 -81.26 8.05
C PRO A 119 30.26 -80.55 9.21
N GLU A 120 31.28 -81.16 9.79
CA GLU A 120 32.07 -80.63 10.92
C GLU A 120 32.98 -79.48 10.48
N HIS A 121 33.37 -79.47 9.20
CA HIS A 121 34.33 -78.51 8.63
C HIS A 121 33.66 -77.36 7.87
N LEU A 122 32.34 -77.42 7.64
CA LEU A 122 31.60 -76.41 6.88
C LEU A 122 31.72 -75.00 7.49
N ASP A 123 31.63 -74.87 8.81
CA ASP A 123 31.64 -73.56 9.47
C ASP A 123 33.02 -72.88 9.36
N ASN A 124 34.10 -73.66 9.47
CA ASN A 124 35.47 -73.16 9.27
C ASN A 124 35.72 -72.77 7.81
N LEU A 125 35.23 -73.58 6.86
CA LEU A 125 35.31 -73.30 5.43
C LEU A 125 34.66 -71.95 5.10
N VAL A 126 33.43 -71.74 5.59
CA VAL A 126 32.69 -70.48 5.39
C VAL A 126 33.45 -69.28 5.97
N LEU A 127 34.03 -69.42 7.16
CA LEU A 127 34.81 -68.34 7.77
C LEU A 127 36.06 -67.97 6.96
N LYS A 128 36.82 -68.96 6.46
CA LYS A 128 37.99 -68.71 5.62
C LYS A 128 37.61 -68.06 4.28
N LEU A 129 36.49 -68.49 3.68
CA LEU A 129 36.01 -67.96 2.40
C LEU A 129 35.54 -66.51 2.47
N ARG A 130 35.17 -65.99 3.65
CA ARG A 130 34.82 -64.56 3.81
C ARG A 130 35.97 -63.60 3.45
N ALA A 131 37.21 -64.06 3.50
CA ALA A 131 38.38 -63.26 3.13
C ALA A 131 38.67 -63.23 1.61
N LEU A 132 37.86 -63.90 0.79
CA LEU A 132 38.07 -64.03 -0.66
C LEU A 132 37.76 -62.73 -1.44
N GLY A 133 36.83 -61.91 -0.94
CA GLY A 133 36.35 -60.71 -1.62
C GLY A 133 35.20 -60.05 -0.87
N ASP A 134 34.44 -59.19 -1.55
CA ASP A 134 33.30 -58.49 -0.94
C ASP A 134 32.08 -59.43 -0.92
N LEU A 135 31.73 -59.92 0.28
CA LEU A 135 30.55 -60.77 0.48
C LEU A 135 29.26 -59.97 0.23
N LYS A 136 28.47 -60.38 -0.76
CA LYS A 136 27.16 -59.78 -1.09
C LYS A 136 26.02 -60.43 -0.33
N SER A 137 26.02 -61.76 -0.30
CA SER A 137 24.98 -62.54 0.37
C SER A 137 25.56 -63.84 0.91
N GLN A 138 25.03 -64.29 2.04
CA GLN A 138 25.34 -65.58 2.65
C GLN A 138 24.05 -66.17 3.21
N ARG A 139 23.76 -67.42 2.84
CA ARG A 139 22.64 -68.19 3.36
C ARG A 139 23.12 -69.60 3.70
N ILE A 140 22.87 -70.07 4.92
CA ILE A 140 23.15 -71.44 5.33
C ILE A 140 21.87 -72.02 5.91
N VAL A 141 21.47 -73.18 5.42
CA VAL A 141 20.27 -73.91 5.82
C VAL A 141 20.70 -75.27 6.36
N SER A 142 20.13 -75.64 7.51
CA SER A 142 20.29 -76.97 8.09
C SER A 142 18.92 -77.61 8.21
N GLN A 143 18.76 -78.81 7.66
CA GLN A 143 17.51 -79.57 7.69
C GLN A 143 17.69 -80.83 8.52
N ASP A 144 16.85 -81.00 9.55
CA ASP A 144 16.80 -82.22 10.34
C ASP A 144 16.01 -83.30 9.60
N VAL A 145 16.71 -84.38 9.24
CA VAL A 145 16.14 -85.56 8.56
C VAL A 145 16.17 -86.80 9.47
N THR A 146 16.37 -86.63 10.78
CA THR A 146 16.42 -87.73 11.76
C THR A 146 15.14 -88.56 11.71
N LYS A 147 13.98 -87.90 11.65
CA LYS A 147 12.68 -88.59 11.56
C LYS A 147 12.54 -89.38 10.26
N ALA A 148 12.75 -88.73 9.11
CA ALA A 148 12.62 -89.38 7.80
C ALA A 148 13.58 -90.58 7.66
N TRP A 149 14.82 -90.43 8.12
CA TRP A 149 15.78 -91.52 8.12
C TRP A 149 15.36 -92.66 9.06
N SER A 150 14.88 -92.35 10.27
CA SER A 150 14.37 -93.34 11.22
C SER A 150 13.17 -94.11 10.66
N ASP A 151 12.24 -93.42 10.01
CA ASP A 151 11.05 -93.98 9.39
C ASP A 151 11.45 -94.96 8.27
N PHE A 152 12.29 -94.53 7.32
CA PHE A 152 12.79 -95.42 6.26
C PHE A 152 13.63 -96.58 6.79
N SER A 153 14.44 -96.37 7.83
CA SER A 153 15.23 -97.45 8.45
C SER A 153 14.34 -98.51 9.12
N SER A 154 13.22 -98.07 9.70
CA SER A 154 12.25 -98.96 10.34
C SER A 154 11.39 -99.67 9.30
N GLU A 155 11.00 -98.97 8.23
CA GLU A 155 10.31 -99.55 7.08
C GLU A 155 11.19 -100.61 6.38
N LEU A 156 12.48 -100.34 6.19
CA LEU A 156 13.43 -101.30 5.63
C LEU A 156 13.54 -102.56 6.49
N ARG A 157 13.60 -102.42 7.82
CA ARG A 157 13.62 -103.57 8.75
C ARG A 157 12.34 -104.39 8.66
N ALA A 158 11.18 -103.74 8.62
CA ALA A 158 9.90 -104.42 8.48
C ALA A 158 9.77 -105.14 7.12
N ALA A 159 10.19 -104.48 6.03
CA ALA A 159 10.18 -105.06 4.69
C ALA A 159 11.11 -106.27 4.58
N ARG A 160 12.33 -106.22 5.14
CA ARG A 160 13.26 -107.36 5.18
C ARG A 160 12.73 -108.52 6.03
N ALA A 161 12.07 -108.24 7.16
CA ALA A 161 11.44 -109.30 7.96
C ALA A 161 10.30 -109.99 7.20
N MET A 162 9.53 -109.24 6.40
CA MET A 162 8.51 -109.81 5.54
C MET A 162 9.12 -110.63 4.38
N GLU A 163 10.20 -110.15 3.76
CA GLU A 163 10.97 -110.90 2.77
C GLU A 163 11.47 -112.23 3.34
N GLU A 164 12.08 -112.21 4.53
CA GLU A 164 12.60 -113.41 5.19
C GLU A 164 11.49 -114.41 5.52
N ARG A 165 10.34 -113.92 6.01
CA ARG A 165 9.16 -114.76 6.25
C ARG A 165 8.62 -115.40 4.96
N LEU A 166 8.56 -114.64 3.87
CA LEU A 166 8.14 -115.16 2.57
C LEU A 166 9.14 -116.19 2.03
N LEU A 167 10.45 -115.97 2.23
CA LEU A 167 11.49 -116.93 1.90
C LEU A 167 11.41 -118.21 2.76
N GLU A 168 11.06 -118.10 4.04
CA GLU A 168 10.86 -119.25 4.92
C GLU A 168 9.63 -120.06 4.52
N ILE A 169 8.53 -119.41 4.16
CA ILE A 169 7.35 -120.08 3.59
C ILE A 169 7.75 -120.84 2.32
N LEU A 170 8.52 -120.24 1.41
CA LEU A 170 9.02 -120.92 0.20
C LEU A 170 9.95 -122.11 0.53
N ARG A 171 10.76 -122.03 1.60
CA ARG A 171 11.66 -123.12 2.02
C ARG A 171 10.92 -124.29 2.68
N THR A 172 9.83 -124.02 3.40
CA THR A 172 9.13 -125.02 4.22
C THR A 172 7.89 -125.58 3.52
N ALA A 173 7.35 -124.89 2.51
CA ALA A 173 6.16 -125.30 1.78
C ALA A 173 6.38 -126.61 1.00
N ARG A 174 5.49 -127.59 1.23
CA ARG A 174 5.32 -128.81 0.41
C ARG A 174 3.90 -128.87 -0.16
N GLY A 175 3.48 -127.79 -0.83
CA GLY A 175 2.11 -127.56 -1.34
C GLY A 175 2.00 -127.41 -2.86
N LYS A 176 0.81 -127.01 -3.36
CA LYS A 176 0.47 -126.86 -4.79
C LYS A 176 1.25 -125.72 -5.46
N ILE A 177 1.62 -125.88 -6.73
CA ILE A 177 2.46 -124.93 -7.50
C ILE A 177 1.88 -123.51 -7.55
N GLU A 178 0.55 -123.35 -7.61
CA GLU A 178 -0.11 -122.03 -7.67
C GLU A 178 0.13 -121.18 -6.42
N GLU A 179 0.16 -121.80 -5.23
CA GLU A 179 0.42 -121.09 -3.97
C GLU A 179 1.88 -120.62 -3.90
N LEU A 180 2.83 -121.42 -4.41
CA LEU A 180 4.24 -121.02 -4.50
C LEU A 180 4.43 -119.82 -5.44
N LEU A 181 3.76 -119.81 -6.59
CA LEU A 181 3.85 -118.73 -7.57
C LEU A 181 3.30 -117.39 -7.01
N ALA A 182 2.23 -117.45 -6.21
CA ALA A 182 1.70 -116.26 -5.53
C ALA A 182 2.69 -115.68 -4.50
N VAL A 183 3.35 -116.54 -3.72
CA VAL A 183 4.38 -116.13 -2.76
C VAL A 183 5.60 -115.54 -3.48
N GLU A 184 6.01 -116.09 -4.63
CA GLU A 184 7.11 -115.55 -5.45
C GLU A 184 6.79 -114.15 -6.01
N LYS A 185 5.54 -113.93 -6.44
CA LYS A 185 5.10 -112.61 -6.92
C LYS A 185 5.09 -111.55 -5.82
N GLU A 186 4.61 -111.90 -4.64
CA GLU A 186 4.68 -111.03 -3.45
C GLU A 186 6.13 -110.76 -3.06
N LEU A 187 7.00 -111.78 -3.07
CA LEU A 187 8.42 -111.63 -2.79
C LEU A 187 9.10 -110.62 -3.74
N SER A 188 8.80 -110.68 -5.04
CA SER A 188 9.31 -109.73 -6.03
C SER A 188 8.89 -108.29 -5.72
N THR A 189 7.64 -108.10 -5.30
CA THR A 189 7.10 -106.78 -4.93
C THR A 189 7.82 -106.21 -3.70
N TRP A 190 8.03 -107.05 -2.66
CA TRP A 190 8.77 -106.64 -1.46
C TRP A 190 10.24 -106.35 -1.75
N ARG A 191 10.90 -107.10 -2.63
CA ARG A 191 12.26 -106.81 -3.07
C ARG A 191 12.38 -105.46 -3.77
N GLY A 192 11.46 -105.16 -4.69
CA GLY A 192 11.43 -103.85 -5.34
C GLY A 192 11.25 -102.70 -4.33
N ARG A 193 10.40 -102.89 -3.32
CA ARG A 193 10.23 -101.90 -2.23
C ARG A 193 11.48 -101.76 -1.37
N ILE A 194 12.16 -102.87 -1.05
CA ILE A 194 13.42 -102.86 -0.31
C ILE A 194 14.49 -102.08 -1.07
N GLU A 195 14.63 -102.30 -2.38
CA GLU A 195 15.58 -101.56 -3.22
C GLU A 195 15.26 -100.06 -3.24
N GLN A 196 13.99 -99.69 -3.37
CA GLN A 196 13.57 -98.29 -3.34
C GLN A 196 13.90 -97.62 -1.99
N ILE A 197 13.54 -98.23 -0.87
CA ILE A 197 13.82 -97.69 0.47
C ILE A 197 15.34 -97.62 0.72
N GLN A 198 16.10 -98.61 0.26
CA GLN A 198 17.57 -98.57 0.33
C GLN A 198 18.15 -97.42 -0.49
N GLY A 199 17.60 -97.15 -1.68
CA GLY A 199 17.96 -96.00 -2.50
C GLY A 199 17.78 -94.68 -1.76
N GLU A 200 16.62 -94.48 -1.14
CA GLU A 200 16.31 -93.28 -0.34
C GLU A 200 17.24 -93.14 0.87
N LEU A 201 17.50 -94.23 1.59
CA LEU A 201 18.44 -94.22 2.72
C LEU A 201 19.87 -93.89 2.28
N ASN A 202 20.33 -94.43 1.15
CA ASN A 202 21.64 -94.14 0.60
C ASN A 202 21.76 -92.67 0.19
N PHE A 203 20.72 -92.12 -0.42
CA PHE A 203 20.65 -90.70 -0.81
C PHE A 203 20.69 -89.77 0.42
N LEU A 204 19.90 -90.07 1.46
CA LEU A 204 19.95 -89.32 2.71
C LEU A 204 21.32 -89.45 3.38
N ASN A 205 21.91 -90.65 3.41
CA ASN A 205 23.24 -90.86 3.99
C ASN A 205 24.32 -90.06 3.25
N ASP A 206 24.30 -90.00 1.91
CA ASP A 206 25.25 -89.17 1.12
C ASP A 206 25.14 -87.69 1.54
N ARG A 207 23.92 -87.16 1.63
CA ARG A 207 23.67 -85.76 2.00
C ARG A 207 23.92 -85.43 3.46
N ILE A 208 23.81 -86.41 4.36
CA ILE A 208 24.19 -86.26 5.77
C ILE A 208 25.71 -86.28 5.89
N SER A 209 26.39 -87.13 5.10
CA SER A 209 27.85 -87.29 5.16
C SER A 209 28.64 -86.11 4.61
N MET A 210 28.05 -85.34 3.67
CA MET A 210 28.71 -84.21 3.02
C MET A 210 27.77 -83.01 2.93
N SER A 211 28.22 -81.87 3.46
CA SER A 211 27.55 -80.58 3.29
C SER A 211 27.87 -79.97 1.93
N THR A 212 26.91 -79.28 1.32
CA THR A 212 27.08 -78.64 0.00
C THR A 212 27.11 -77.13 0.13
N LEU A 213 28.15 -76.47 -0.38
CA LEU A 213 28.30 -75.01 -0.39
C LEU A 213 28.41 -74.51 -1.85
N THR A 214 27.47 -73.67 -2.27
CA THR A 214 27.44 -73.07 -3.61
C THR A 214 27.96 -71.64 -3.53
N LEU A 215 29.05 -71.34 -4.22
CA LEU A 215 29.66 -70.02 -4.31
C LEU A 215 29.37 -69.40 -5.67
N THR A 216 28.78 -68.20 -5.68
CA THR A 216 28.65 -67.38 -6.88
C THR A 216 29.73 -66.29 -6.84
N LEU A 217 30.66 -66.31 -7.78
CA LEU A 217 31.73 -65.34 -7.90
C LEU A 217 31.46 -64.42 -9.10
N SER A 218 31.51 -63.12 -8.89
CA SER A 218 31.45 -62.11 -9.96
C SER A 218 32.64 -61.16 -9.89
N GLU A 219 33.23 -60.84 -11.05
CA GLU A 219 34.33 -59.87 -11.11
C GLU A 219 33.84 -58.43 -10.85
N LYS A 220 34.58 -57.69 -10.02
CA LYS A 220 34.31 -56.29 -9.66
C LYS A 220 34.24 -55.41 -10.90
N ASP A 221 33.28 -54.48 -10.92
CA ASP A 221 33.22 -53.48 -11.97
C ASP A 221 34.41 -52.53 -11.88
N ILE A 222 35.21 -52.45 -12.95
CA ILE A 222 36.20 -51.39 -13.10
C ILE A 222 35.40 -50.12 -13.35
N ARG A 223 35.11 -49.38 -12.27
CA ARG A 223 34.45 -48.08 -12.31
C ARG A 223 35.20 -47.20 -13.33
N GLN A 224 34.56 -46.89 -14.45
CA GLN A 224 35.11 -45.87 -15.34
C GLN A 224 35.07 -44.52 -14.59
N PRO A 225 36.14 -43.71 -14.67
CA PRO A 225 36.14 -42.41 -14.02
C PRO A 225 35.02 -41.54 -14.63
N HIS A 226 34.06 -41.12 -13.80
CA HIS A 226 33.09 -40.10 -14.18
C HIS A 226 33.78 -38.73 -14.06
N THR A 227 33.83 -37.99 -15.16
CA THR A 227 34.36 -36.62 -15.16
C THR A 227 33.20 -35.67 -14.92
N ALA A 228 33.28 -34.84 -13.88
CA ALA A 228 32.39 -33.69 -13.75
C ALA A 228 32.93 -32.58 -14.65
N VAL A 229 32.15 -32.17 -15.63
CA VAL A 229 32.44 -30.98 -16.43
C VAL A 229 31.82 -29.79 -15.70
N ARG A 230 32.67 -28.85 -15.29
CA ARG A 230 32.26 -27.60 -14.68
C ARG A 230 32.42 -26.48 -15.70
N ARG A 231 31.33 -25.76 -15.96
CA ARG A 231 31.32 -24.58 -16.85
C ARG A 231 30.65 -23.43 -16.13
N GLU A 232 31.20 -22.23 -16.27
CA GLU A 232 30.54 -21.00 -15.83
C GLU A 232 29.82 -20.38 -17.04
N VAL A 233 28.51 -20.19 -16.91
CA VAL A 233 27.68 -19.53 -17.91
C VAL A 233 27.22 -18.20 -17.34
N GLY A 234 27.60 -17.12 -18.01
CA GLY A 234 27.31 -15.77 -17.57
C GLY A 234 26.48 -14.97 -18.55
N THR A 235 25.69 -14.04 -18.03
CA THR A 235 25.08 -12.96 -18.80
C THR A 235 25.40 -11.62 -18.15
N ALA A 236 25.63 -10.59 -18.97
CA ALA A 236 25.90 -9.24 -18.51
C ALA A 236 25.38 -8.21 -19.52
N GLY A 237 24.99 -7.04 -19.00
CA GLY A 237 24.75 -5.84 -19.79
C GLY A 237 25.91 -4.86 -19.66
N LEU A 238 26.26 -4.16 -20.74
CA LEU A 238 27.20 -3.04 -20.72
C LEU A 238 26.49 -1.79 -21.24
N GLU A 239 26.34 -0.80 -20.39
CA GLU A 239 25.72 0.48 -20.72
C GLU A 239 26.82 1.51 -21.01
N THR A 240 26.77 2.14 -22.18
CA THR A 240 27.78 3.09 -22.65
C THR A 240 27.17 4.10 -23.63
N ASP A 241 27.79 5.27 -23.76
CA ASP A 241 27.35 6.30 -24.72
C ASP A 241 27.78 5.97 -26.16
N ALA A 242 28.90 5.25 -26.33
CA ALA A 242 29.50 4.92 -27.63
C ALA A 242 29.52 3.40 -27.87
N VAL A 243 28.36 2.82 -28.17
CA VAL A 243 28.18 1.36 -28.31
C VAL A 243 29.07 0.76 -29.40
N GLU A 244 29.31 1.44 -30.52
CA GLU A 244 30.16 0.94 -31.60
C GLU A 244 31.64 0.85 -31.20
N GLU A 245 32.14 1.85 -30.48
CA GLU A 245 33.52 1.88 -30.00
C GLU A 245 33.72 0.84 -28.89
N ALA A 246 32.78 0.77 -27.95
CA ALA A 246 32.76 -0.25 -26.91
C ALA A 246 32.68 -1.65 -27.51
N TYR A 247 31.86 -1.89 -28.54
CA TYR A 247 31.78 -3.17 -29.24
C TYR A 247 33.14 -3.61 -29.78
N LYS A 248 33.86 -2.71 -30.48
CA LYS A 248 35.22 -2.99 -30.99
C LYS A 248 36.21 -3.24 -29.86
N ALA A 249 36.15 -2.45 -28.79
CA ALA A 249 37.02 -2.59 -27.63
C ALA A 249 36.78 -3.90 -26.87
N VAL A 250 35.53 -4.37 -26.78
CA VAL A 250 35.19 -5.66 -26.18
C VAL A 250 35.75 -6.80 -27.03
N LEU A 251 35.57 -6.78 -28.34
CA LEU A 251 36.13 -7.82 -29.22
C LEU A 251 37.64 -7.93 -29.07
N LYS A 252 38.33 -6.78 -29.05
CA LYS A 252 39.78 -6.73 -28.80
C LYS A 252 40.14 -7.26 -27.42
N SER A 253 39.36 -6.91 -26.38
CA SER A 253 39.60 -7.38 -25.01
C SER A 253 39.42 -8.89 -24.86
N VAL A 254 38.49 -9.49 -25.61
CA VAL A 254 38.28 -10.95 -25.66
C VAL A 254 39.45 -11.62 -26.38
N GLU A 255 39.92 -11.06 -27.49
CA GLU A 255 41.09 -11.58 -28.22
C GLU A 255 42.38 -11.52 -27.38
N GLU A 256 42.62 -10.40 -26.69
CA GLU A 256 43.74 -10.24 -25.75
C GLU A 256 43.68 -11.19 -24.55
N ALA A 257 42.48 -11.68 -24.20
CA ALA A 257 42.27 -12.68 -23.17
C ALA A 257 42.34 -14.12 -23.71
N GLU A 258 42.79 -14.30 -24.95
CA GLU A 258 42.82 -15.58 -25.69
C GLU A 258 41.43 -16.26 -25.75
N GLY A 259 40.37 -15.45 -25.71
CA GLY A 259 39.00 -15.89 -25.80
C GLY A 259 38.53 -16.11 -27.23
N ARG A 260 37.56 -17.02 -27.40
CA ARG A 260 36.91 -17.30 -28.68
C ARG A 260 35.54 -16.64 -28.74
N VAL A 261 35.31 -15.79 -29.74
CA VAL A 261 33.97 -15.26 -30.02
C VAL A 261 33.14 -16.33 -30.75
N ILE A 262 31.98 -16.69 -30.18
CA ILE A 262 31.04 -17.66 -30.76
C ILE A 262 30.12 -16.96 -31.76
N ASP A 263 29.52 -15.85 -31.33
CA ASP A 263 28.56 -15.06 -32.10
C ASP A 263 28.71 -13.60 -31.73
N SER A 264 28.62 -12.71 -32.72
CA SER A 264 28.72 -11.27 -32.49
C SER A 264 27.89 -10.54 -33.51
N HIS A 265 26.94 -9.74 -33.04
CA HIS A 265 26.03 -9.01 -33.90
C HIS A 265 25.80 -7.60 -33.37
N LEU A 266 25.93 -6.63 -34.26
CA LEU A 266 25.66 -5.21 -34.01
C LEU A 266 24.43 -4.81 -34.82
N GLN A 267 23.39 -4.33 -34.13
CA GLN A 267 22.13 -3.91 -34.73
C GLN A 267 21.96 -2.41 -34.56
N GLN A 268 21.72 -1.74 -35.68
CA GLN A 268 21.30 -0.35 -35.72
C GLN A 268 19.79 -0.31 -36.00
N HIS A 269 19.03 0.28 -35.09
CA HIS A 269 17.57 0.42 -35.21
C HIS A 269 17.19 1.80 -35.77
N ASP A 270 15.94 1.94 -36.24
CA ASP A 270 15.39 3.09 -37.00
C ASP A 270 15.26 4.42 -36.21
N ALA A 271 15.98 4.58 -35.10
CA ALA A 271 16.03 5.78 -34.28
C ALA A 271 17.46 6.18 -33.86
N GLY A 272 18.48 5.69 -34.58
CA GLY A 272 19.89 5.88 -34.21
C GLY A 272 20.31 5.08 -32.96
N GLN A 273 19.49 4.10 -32.54
CA GLN A 273 19.81 3.20 -31.45
C GLN A 273 20.74 2.11 -31.96
N VAL A 274 21.93 2.00 -31.37
CA VAL A 274 22.85 0.91 -31.63
C VAL A 274 22.83 -0.02 -30.43
N THR A 275 22.59 -1.30 -30.69
CA THR A 275 22.66 -2.37 -29.69
C THR A 275 23.62 -3.42 -30.22
N ALA A 276 24.38 -4.06 -29.33
CA ALA A 276 25.24 -5.15 -29.75
C ALA A 276 25.12 -6.34 -28.80
N ARG A 277 25.28 -7.55 -29.34
CA ARG A 277 25.31 -8.78 -28.56
C ARG A 277 26.56 -9.55 -28.94
N ILE A 278 27.34 -9.93 -27.94
CA ILE A 278 28.57 -10.70 -28.11
C ILE A 278 28.46 -11.94 -27.22
N GLN A 279 28.62 -13.11 -27.83
CA GLN A 279 28.79 -14.37 -27.13
C GLN A 279 30.23 -14.82 -27.29
N TYR A 280 30.92 -15.07 -26.17
CA TYR A 280 32.31 -15.48 -26.18
C TYR A 280 32.59 -16.56 -25.13
N GLU A 281 33.64 -17.33 -25.37
CA GLU A 281 34.21 -18.33 -24.47
C GLU A 281 35.61 -17.89 -24.05
N VAL A 282 35.88 -17.89 -22.75
CA VAL A 282 37.18 -17.49 -22.18
C VAL A 282 37.58 -18.49 -21.12
N ALA A 283 38.88 -18.70 -20.95
CA ALA A 283 39.40 -19.57 -19.90
C ALA A 283 38.95 -19.10 -18.50
N PRO A 284 38.58 -20.00 -17.57
CA PRO A 284 38.02 -19.62 -16.26
C PRO A 284 38.92 -18.69 -15.43
N ASP A 285 40.24 -18.82 -15.55
CA ASP A 285 41.25 -18.00 -14.87
C ASP A 285 41.33 -16.56 -15.39
N ARG A 286 40.95 -16.33 -16.66
CA ARG A 286 40.98 -15.01 -17.32
C ARG A 286 39.65 -14.28 -17.25
N PHE A 287 38.58 -14.97 -16.89
CA PHE A 287 37.22 -14.45 -16.84
C PHE A 287 37.06 -13.22 -15.94
N GLY A 288 37.64 -13.24 -14.73
CA GLY A 288 37.57 -12.12 -13.79
C GLY A 288 38.24 -10.84 -14.33
N GLY A 289 39.44 -10.97 -14.91
CA GLY A 289 40.16 -9.83 -15.48
C GLY A 289 39.47 -9.20 -16.69
N LEU A 290 38.72 -10.00 -17.46
CA LEU A 290 37.90 -9.47 -18.56
C LEU A 290 36.73 -8.63 -18.03
N ILE A 291 36.05 -9.07 -16.97
CA ILE A 291 34.96 -8.30 -16.34
C ILE A 291 35.46 -6.93 -15.86
N ASP A 292 36.65 -6.87 -15.27
CA ASP A 292 37.23 -5.60 -14.81
C ASP A 292 37.55 -4.65 -15.97
N ARG A 293 38.01 -5.17 -17.11
CA ARG A 293 38.15 -4.38 -18.35
C ARG A 293 36.81 -3.90 -18.87
N LEU A 294 35.77 -4.73 -18.82
CA LEU A 294 34.41 -4.32 -19.22
C LEU A 294 33.90 -3.15 -18.36
N ARG A 295 34.18 -3.16 -17.06
CA ARG A 295 33.85 -2.04 -16.14
C ARG A 295 34.58 -0.73 -16.48
N GLN A 296 35.71 -0.80 -17.17
CA GLN A 296 36.42 0.40 -17.65
C GLN A 296 35.81 0.94 -18.95
N LEU A 297 35.16 0.10 -19.75
CA LEU A 297 34.54 0.47 -21.03
C LEU A 297 33.12 1.04 -20.87
N GLY A 298 32.49 0.82 -19.71
CA GLY A 298 31.15 1.31 -19.41
C GLY A 298 30.59 0.73 -18.12
N ASN A 299 29.33 1.02 -17.84
CA ASN A 299 28.66 0.53 -16.65
C ASN A 299 28.19 -0.92 -16.86
N VAL A 300 28.76 -1.87 -16.12
CA VAL A 300 28.37 -3.29 -16.20
C VAL A 300 27.18 -3.53 -15.28
N VAL A 301 26.04 -3.86 -15.89
CA VAL A 301 24.77 -4.13 -15.20
C VAL A 301 24.35 -5.59 -15.35
N ARG A 302 23.53 -6.07 -14.42
CA ARG A 302 22.90 -7.40 -14.51
C ARG A 302 23.90 -8.55 -14.76
N LEU A 303 25.10 -8.47 -14.16
CA LEU A 303 26.09 -9.54 -14.21
C LEU A 303 25.58 -10.74 -13.40
N GLN A 304 25.17 -11.79 -14.09
CA GLN A 304 24.74 -13.04 -13.50
C GLN A 304 25.67 -14.13 -14.00
N VAL A 305 26.33 -14.84 -13.08
CA VAL A 305 27.22 -15.96 -13.40
C VAL A 305 26.66 -17.18 -12.70
N GLN A 306 26.23 -18.16 -13.50
CA GLN A 306 25.71 -19.43 -13.01
C GLN A 306 26.75 -20.51 -13.26
N ARG A 307 27.03 -21.31 -12.21
CA ARG A 307 27.89 -22.48 -12.33
C ARG A 307 27.04 -23.67 -12.74
N GLU A 308 27.34 -24.23 -13.91
CA GLU A 308 26.75 -25.47 -14.40
C GLU A 308 27.76 -26.61 -14.16
N GLU A 309 27.30 -27.69 -13.53
CA GLU A 309 28.06 -28.92 -13.38
C GLU A 309 27.28 -30.04 -14.05
N THR A 310 27.86 -30.61 -15.10
CA THR A 310 27.31 -31.78 -15.80
C THR A 310 28.21 -32.98 -15.54
N LEU A 311 27.60 -34.13 -15.25
CA LEU A 311 28.34 -35.39 -15.13
C LEU A 311 28.44 -36.01 -16.51
N GLU A 312 29.66 -36.13 -17.04
CA GLU A 312 29.93 -36.78 -18.31
C GLU A 312 30.35 -38.24 -18.05
N GLY A 313 29.49 -39.18 -18.44
CA GLY A 313 29.69 -40.62 -18.26
C GLY A 313 28.39 -41.42 -18.43
N ASP A 314 28.49 -42.70 -18.79
CA ASP A 314 27.34 -43.56 -19.08
C ASP A 314 26.40 -43.68 -17.86
N ALA A 315 25.16 -43.22 -18.03
CA ALA A 315 24.17 -43.01 -16.98
C ALA A 315 23.46 -44.30 -16.54
N THR A 316 24.12 -45.45 -16.64
CA THR A 316 23.53 -46.77 -16.34
C THR A 316 23.80 -47.24 -14.91
N THR A 317 24.56 -46.49 -14.11
CA THR A 317 24.90 -46.89 -12.73
C THR A 317 24.11 -46.07 -11.70
N HIS A 318 23.08 -46.68 -11.11
CA HIS A 318 22.29 -46.09 -10.02
C HIS A 318 23.12 -45.98 -8.72
N GLY A 319 23.54 -44.76 -8.37
CA GLY A 319 24.10 -44.43 -7.05
C GLY A 319 24.57 -42.97 -6.96
N PRO A 320 24.67 -42.36 -5.75
CA PRO A 320 25.25 -41.02 -5.60
C PRO A 320 26.76 -41.09 -5.84
N VAL A 321 27.17 -40.83 -7.09
CA VAL A 321 28.58 -40.84 -7.51
C VAL A 321 29.22 -39.49 -7.16
N ARG A 322 30.34 -39.51 -6.42
CA ARG A 322 31.24 -38.35 -6.29
C ARG A 322 32.19 -38.35 -7.51
N PRO A 323 32.34 -37.24 -8.24
CA PRO A 323 33.20 -37.21 -9.41
C PRO A 323 34.67 -37.45 -9.02
N SER A 324 35.38 -38.24 -9.82
CA SER A 324 36.81 -38.55 -9.61
C SER A 324 37.72 -37.43 -10.11
N GLU A 325 37.25 -36.63 -11.07
CA GLU A 325 37.98 -35.50 -11.64
C GLU A 325 36.98 -34.41 -12.07
N VAL A 326 37.33 -33.14 -11.86
CA VAL A 326 36.54 -31.98 -12.29
C VAL A 326 37.28 -31.30 -13.43
N ARG A 327 36.82 -31.50 -14.66
CA ARG A 327 37.34 -30.77 -15.83
C ARG A 327 36.65 -29.41 -15.89
N GLN A 328 37.44 -28.34 -15.92
CA GLN A 328 36.92 -26.98 -16.10
C GLN A 328 36.89 -26.66 -17.59
N ASP A 329 35.69 -26.50 -18.13
CA ASP A 329 35.49 -26.07 -19.51
C ASP A 329 35.56 -24.54 -19.62
N PRO A 330 35.84 -23.98 -20.82
CA PRO A 330 35.80 -22.55 -21.05
C PRO A 330 34.47 -21.94 -20.61
N SER A 331 34.55 -20.81 -19.91
CA SER A 331 33.38 -20.09 -19.41
C SER A 331 32.71 -19.35 -20.56
N ARG A 332 31.40 -19.50 -20.70
CA ARG A 332 30.62 -18.88 -21.77
C ARG A 332 29.91 -17.65 -21.25
N MET A 333 30.13 -16.49 -21.87
CA MET A 333 29.45 -15.25 -21.52
C MET A 333 28.59 -14.76 -22.68
N THR A 334 27.41 -14.25 -22.36
CA THR A 334 26.64 -13.39 -23.25
C THR A 334 26.67 -11.96 -22.73
N LEU A 335 27.28 -11.06 -23.51
CA LEU A 335 27.29 -9.63 -23.24
C LEU A 335 26.33 -8.90 -24.16
N SER A 336 25.48 -8.04 -23.60
CA SER A 336 24.59 -7.15 -24.36
C SER A 336 24.95 -5.69 -24.10
N LEU A 337 25.26 -4.95 -25.16
CA LEU A 337 25.63 -3.54 -25.10
C LEU A 337 24.42 -2.67 -25.45
N TYR A 338 24.19 -1.63 -24.66
CA TYR A 338 23.06 -0.72 -24.81
C TYR A 338 23.51 0.74 -24.76
N ASN A 339 22.85 1.60 -25.55
CA ASN A 339 23.11 3.03 -25.53
C ASN A 339 22.41 3.69 -24.33
N LEU A 340 23.19 4.24 -23.41
CA LEU A 340 22.70 4.86 -22.17
C LEU A 340 21.71 6.02 -22.43
N THR A 341 21.84 6.74 -23.55
CA THR A 341 20.99 7.87 -23.91
C THR A 341 19.52 7.46 -24.14
N ASN A 342 19.28 6.22 -24.56
CA ASN A 342 17.96 5.76 -25.00
C ASN A 342 17.28 4.76 -24.04
N ILE A 343 17.95 4.39 -22.95
CA ILE A 343 17.38 3.55 -21.87
C ILE A 343 16.67 4.48 -20.88
N ALA A 344 15.50 4.12 -20.37
CA ALA A 344 14.81 4.95 -19.39
C ALA A 344 15.50 4.88 -18.02
N PRO A 345 15.47 5.94 -17.20
CA PRO A 345 15.91 5.85 -15.82
C PRO A 345 15.00 4.91 -15.02
N ARG A 346 15.59 4.05 -14.18
CA ARG A 346 14.83 3.17 -13.28
C ARG A 346 14.11 3.99 -12.21
N ARG A 347 14.77 5.01 -11.68
CA ARG A 347 14.21 5.93 -10.68
C ARG A 347 13.86 7.26 -11.31
N SER A 348 12.61 7.69 -11.16
CA SER A 348 12.12 8.98 -11.64
C SER A 348 11.48 9.78 -10.50
N THR A 349 11.94 11.00 -10.29
CA THR A 349 11.42 11.92 -9.28
C THR A 349 10.51 12.94 -9.94
N GLN A 350 9.23 12.92 -9.56
CA GLN A 350 8.24 13.92 -9.96
C GLN A 350 8.17 14.98 -8.86
N ALA A 351 8.35 16.25 -9.24
CA ALA A 351 8.25 17.36 -8.29
C ALA A 351 7.43 18.51 -8.86
N VAL A 352 6.63 19.14 -7.99
CA VAL A 352 5.90 20.37 -8.29
C VAL A 352 6.46 21.48 -7.40
N LEU A 353 6.97 22.54 -8.02
CA LEU A 353 7.61 23.67 -7.37
C LEU A 353 6.77 24.93 -7.58
N ALA A 354 6.59 25.73 -6.53
CA ALA A 354 6.00 27.06 -6.57
C ALA A 354 7.10 28.11 -6.38
N ALA A 355 7.39 28.88 -7.43
CA ALA A 355 8.45 29.88 -7.39
C ALA A 355 7.88 31.31 -7.52
N PRO A 356 8.40 32.31 -6.79
CA PRO A 356 8.03 33.72 -6.97
C PRO A 356 8.24 34.18 -8.42
N ASP A 357 9.39 33.83 -9.00
CA ASP A 357 9.70 33.99 -10.42
C ASP A 357 9.76 32.62 -11.10
N ALA A 358 8.64 32.23 -11.71
CA ALA A 358 8.53 30.94 -12.38
C ALA A 358 9.40 30.82 -13.65
N GLU A 359 9.63 31.92 -14.36
CA GLU A 359 10.45 31.90 -15.59
C GLU A 359 11.93 31.80 -15.22
N GLY A 360 12.40 32.60 -14.25
CA GLY A 360 13.75 32.49 -13.70
C GLY A 360 14.03 31.12 -13.10
N ALA A 361 13.10 30.58 -12.30
CA ALA A 361 13.22 29.24 -11.73
C ALA A 361 13.27 28.15 -12.82
N TYR A 362 12.46 28.26 -13.88
CA TYR A 362 12.51 27.33 -15.01
C TYR A 362 13.86 27.33 -15.72
N GLN A 363 14.42 28.51 -16.01
CA GLN A 363 15.75 28.62 -16.63
C GLN A 363 16.84 28.08 -15.70
N ALA A 364 16.74 28.34 -14.40
CA ALA A 364 17.66 27.81 -13.41
C ALA A 364 17.59 26.28 -13.32
N VAL A 365 16.40 25.68 -13.40
CA VAL A 365 16.23 24.22 -13.45
C VAL A 365 16.97 23.60 -14.65
N LEU A 366 16.84 24.20 -15.85
CA LEU A 366 17.55 23.72 -17.03
C LEU A 366 19.07 23.83 -16.85
N LYS A 367 19.54 24.94 -16.28
CA LYS A 367 20.96 25.18 -16.00
C LYS A 367 21.52 24.19 -14.97
N VAL A 368 20.80 23.96 -13.87
CA VAL A 368 21.20 22.99 -12.82
C VAL A 368 21.35 21.60 -13.42
N ALA A 369 20.44 21.18 -14.30
CA ALA A 369 20.58 19.89 -14.98
C ALA A 369 21.85 19.81 -15.82
N THR A 370 22.16 20.85 -16.61
CA THR A 370 23.39 20.86 -17.43
C THR A 370 24.65 20.96 -16.58
N ASP A 371 24.65 21.76 -15.51
CA ASP A 371 25.79 21.94 -14.61
C ASP A 371 26.15 20.63 -13.88
N HIS A 372 25.17 19.75 -13.66
CA HIS A 372 25.35 18.43 -13.06
C HIS A 372 25.57 17.29 -14.07
N GLY A 373 25.87 17.62 -15.33
CA GLY A 373 26.15 16.63 -16.38
C GLY A 373 24.90 15.88 -16.86
N GLY A 374 23.72 16.42 -16.58
CA GLY A 374 22.44 15.90 -17.05
C GLY A 374 22.03 16.43 -18.41
N ARG A 375 20.98 15.82 -18.95
CA ARG A 375 20.38 16.12 -20.25
C ARG A 375 18.92 16.55 -20.08
N VAL A 376 18.52 17.54 -20.86
CA VAL A 376 17.12 17.94 -21.01
C VAL A 376 16.48 17.06 -22.08
N VAL A 377 15.51 16.21 -21.70
CA VAL A 377 14.76 15.35 -22.63
C VAL A 377 13.63 16.13 -23.28
N ARG A 378 12.86 16.84 -22.46
CA ARG A 378 11.74 17.67 -22.90
C ARG A 378 11.64 18.88 -22.00
N SER A 379 11.35 20.04 -22.57
CA SER A 379 11.13 21.25 -21.79
C SER A 379 10.07 22.10 -22.47
N ASN A 380 9.16 22.67 -21.69
CA ASN A 380 8.10 23.53 -22.18
C ASN A 380 7.81 24.63 -21.16
N LEU A 381 7.78 25.88 -21.63
CA LEU A 381 7.44 27.06 -20.83
C LEU A 381 6.20 27.71 -21.44
N ASN A 382 5.13 27.78 -20.66
CA ASN A 382 3.92 28.48 -21.03
C ASN A 382 3.92 29.88 -20.40
N ARG A 383 4.09 30.89 -21.26
CA ARG A 383 4.04 32.30 -20.85
C ARG A 383 2.59 32.79 -20.91
N GLY A 384 2.05 33.15 -19.75
CA GLY A 384 0.76 33.80 -19.63
C GLY A 384 0.88 35.07 -18.78
N ARG A 385 -0.16 35.38 -18.01
CA ARG A 385 -0.04 36.38 -16.94
C ARG A 385 0.96 35.89 -15.89
N PRO A 386 1.58 36.78 -15.09
CA PRO A 386 2.56 36.40 -14.07
C PRO A 386 2.10 35.25 -13.16
N GLU A 387 0.81 35.18 -12.83
CA GLU A 387 0.20 34.14 -12.00
C GLU A 387 -0.09 32.81 -12.74
N THR A 388 -0.12 32.83 -14.08
CA THR A 388 -0.41 31.65 -14.91
C THR A 388 0.84 31.08 -15.58
N VAL A 389 2.02 31.66 -15.35
CA VAL A 389 3.28 31.13 -15.87
C VAL A 389 3.51 29.74 -15.31
N THR A 390 3.71 28.79 -16.21
CA THR A 390 3.99 27.39 -15.87
C THR A 390 5.13 26.87 -16.71
N GLY A 391 6.09 26.20 -16.06
CA GLY A 391 7.20 25.52 -16.70
C GLY A 391 7.09 24.02 -16.45
N SER A 392 7.46 23.22 -17.44
CA SER A 392 7.61 21.77 -17.28
C SER A 392 8.91 21.32 -17.92
N ALA A 393 9.67 20.49 -17.20
CA ALA A 393 10.93 19.97 -17.67
C ALA A 393 11.05 18.48 -17.30
N THR A 394 11.42 17.67 -18.28
CA THR A 394 11.83 16.28 -18.12
C THR A 394 13.33 16.22 -18.35
N LEU A 395 14.05 15.83 -17.32
CA LEU A 395 15.50 15.87 -17.23
C LEU A 395 16.00 14.48 -16.87
N GLU A 396 17.18 14.14 -17.33
CA GLU A 396 17.91 12.94 -16.93
C GLU A 396 19.26 13.37 -16.38
N VAL A 397 19.56 13.02 -15.14
CA VAL A 397 20.80 13.43 -14.47
C VAL A 397 21.55 12.16 -14.04
N PRO A 398 22.89 12.09 -14.17
CA PRO A 398 23.67 10.97 -13.65
C PRO A 398 23.34 10.68 -12.18
N SER A 399 23.24 9.40 -11.80
CA SER A 399 22.84 9.02 -10.43
C SER A 399 23.83 9.50 -9.37
N THR A 400 25.09 9.73 -9.74
CA THR A 400 26.13 10.31 -8.88
C THR A 400 25.89 11.77 -8.51
N SER A 401 25.22 12.55 -9.37
CA SER A 401 24.92 13.98 -9.15
C SER A 401 23.44 14.26 -8.90
N ALA A 402 22.56 13.27 -9.07
CA ALA A 402 21.11 13.38 -8.91
C ALA A 402 20.69 13.94 -7.54
N GLY A 403 21.34 13.51 -6.45
CA GLY A 403 21.06 14.02 -5.11
C GLY A 403 21.36 15.52 -4.96
N ALA A 404 22.50 15.98 -5.50
CA ALA A 404 22.87 17.39 -5.48
C ALA A 404 21.94 18.23 -6.37
N ALA A 405 21.56 17.71 -7.54
CA ALA A 405 20.60 18.36 -8.43
C ALA A 405 19.22 18.51 -7.75
N LEU A 406 18.74 17.49 -7.04
CA LEU A 406 17.48 17.56 -6.31
C LEU A 406 17.49 18.64 -5.22
N GLU A 407 18.56 18.74 -4.45
CA GLU A 407 18.71 19.81 -3.46
C GLU A 407 18.76 21.19 -4.12
N ALA A 408 19.49 21.34 -5.22
CA ALA A 408 19.50 22.59 -5.99
C ALA A 408 18.09 22.96 -6.48
N PHE A 409 17.30 22.02 -7.01
CA PHE A 409 15.91 22.28 -7.42
C PHE A 409 15.03 22.74 -6.26
N ARG A 410 15.20 22.19 -5.06
CA ARG A 410 14.45 22.60 -3.86
C ARG A 410 14.74 24.02 -3.42
N THR A 411 15.91 24.58 -3.74
CA THR A 411 16.24 25.98 -3.42
C THR A 411 15.58 27.00 -4.34
N LEU A 412 15.10 26.56 -5.52
CA LEU A 412 14.51 27.46 -6.53
C LEU A 412 13.06 27.86 -6.22
N GLY A 413 12.38 27.16 -5.32
CA GLY A 413 10.99 27.44 -4.95
C GLY A 413 10.46 26.52 -3.87
N GLU A 414 9.23 26.78 -3.44
CA GLU A 414 8.54 25.97 -2.43
C GLU A 414 8.05 24.66 -3.05
N LEU A 415 8.35 23.54 -2.41
CA LEU A 415 8.00 22.20 -2.89
C LEU A 415 6.55 21.86 -2.51
N LEU A 416 5.65 21.80 -3.51
CA LEU A 416 4.24 21.45 -3.30
C LEU A 416 4.02 19.93 -3.24
N GLN A 417 4.79 19.19 -4.04
CA GLN A 417 4.64 17.74 -4.18
C GLN A 417 5.97 17.13 -4.58
N LEU A 418 6.29 15.98 -4.00
CA LEU A 418 7.42 15.15 -4.37
C LEU A 418 6.98 13.69 -4.38
N ALA A 419 7.13 13.02 -5.51
CA ALA A 419 6.86 11.60 -5.64
C ALA A 419 8.04 10.93 -6.34
N VAL A 420 8.54 9.85 -5.76
CA VAL A 420 9.59 9.03 -6.36
C VAL A 420 8.95 7.77 -6.90
N VAL A 421 9.12 7.53 -8.19
CA VAL A 421 8.63 6.34 -8.89
C VAL A 421 9.83 5.48 -9.26
N GLU A 422 9.78 4.20 -8.92
CA GLU A 422 10.81 3.23 -9.27
C GLU A 422 10.21 2.16 -10.20
N ASN A 423 10.79 2.06 -11.39
CA ASN A 423 10.44 1.06 -12.39
C ASN A 423 11.13 -0.28 -12.06
N PRO A 424 10.55 -1.43 -12.49
CA PRO A 424 11.18 -2.73 -12.31
C PRO A 424 12.51 -2.81 -13.08
N ASP A 425 13.49 -3.53 -12.53
CA ASP A 425 14.80 -3.77 -13.17
C ASP A 425 14.62 -4.67 -14.42
N THR A 426 14.59 -4.03 -15.58
CA THR A 426 14.43 -4.66 -16.90
C THR A 426 15.48 -4.16 -17.87
N GLN A 427 15.59 -4.78 -19.05
CA GLN A 427 16.55 -4.33 -20.08
C GLN A 427 16.25 -2.92 -20.64
N GLY A 428 15.08 -2.36 -20.35
CA GLY A 428 14.66 -1.02 -20.78
C GLY A 428 14.90 0.09 -19.75
N THR A 429 15.47 -0.24 -18.59
CA THR A 429 15.69 0.68 -17.46
C THR A 429 17.13 0.63 -16.93
N THR A 430 17.67 1.76 -16.47
CA THR A 430 19.04 1.86 -15.93
C THR A 430 19.10 2.61 -14.58
N ASP A 431 20.05 2.22 -13.72
CA ASP A 431 20.39 2.90 -12.45
C ASP A 431 21.54 3.92 -12.59
N ALA A 432 22.14 4.04 -13.78
CA ALA A 432 23.23 4.99 -14.03
C ALA A 432 22.74 6.46 -14.07
N LYS A 433 21.44 6.68 -14.24
CA LYS A 433 20.81 8.00 -14.28
C LYS A 433 19.46 7.99 -13.57
N GLU A 434 19.12 9.13 -12.97
CA GLU A 434 17.80 9.39 -12.40
C GLU A 434 17.02 10.36 -13.30
N GLY A 435 15.73 10.08 -13.48
CA GLY A 435 14.80 10.96 -14.18
C GLY A 435 14.24 12.02 -13.23
N PHE A 436 14.06 13.24 -13.72
CA PHE A 436 13.35 14.30 -13.01
C PHE A 436 12.24 14.84 -13.90
N GLN A 437 11.02 14.82 -13.39
CA GLN A 437 9.85 15.45 -14.01
C GLN A 437 9.40 16.60 -13.13
N LEU A 438 9.85 17.80 -13.49
CA LEU A 438 9.65 19.01 -12.72
C LEU A 438 8.54 19.84 -13.33
N THR A 439 7.59 20.27 -12.51
CA THR A 439 6.56 21.24 -12.86
C THR A 439 6.75 22.48 -12.02
N ILE A 440 7.07 23.61 -12.64
CA ILE A 440 7.18 24.91 -11.99
C ILE A 440 5.87 25.67 -12.19
N ARG A 441 5.31 26.18 -11.10
CA ARG A 441 4.14 27.06 -11.08
C ARG A 441 4.54 28.41 -10.48
N SER A 442 3.92 29.47 -10.97
CA SER A 442 4.02 30.79 -10.32
C SER A 442 3.41 30.73 -8.91
N LEU A 443 4.18 31.15 -7.91
CA LEU A 443 3.73 31.25 -6.51
C LEU A 443 2.51 32.17 -6.39
N ALA A 444 2.40 33.19 -7.25
CA ALA A 444 1.24 34.07 -7.28
C ALA A 444 -0.06 33.29 -7.58
N GLY A 445 -0.01 32.30 -8.47
CA GLY A 445 -1.15 31.48 -8.90
C GLY A 445 -1.52 30.32 -7.98
N VAL A 446 -0.67 29.97 -7.02
CA VAL A 446 -0.94 28.90 -6.04
C VAL A 446 -1.73 29.48 -4.86
N ASP A 447 -2.74 28.75 -4.38
CA ASP A 447 -3.54 29.22 -3.25
C ASP A 447 -2.81 29.03 -1.91
N PRO A 448 -2.93 29.98 -0.98
CA PRO A 448 -2.41 29.83 0.38
C PRO A 448 -3.16 28.73 1.13
N ARG A 449 -2.44 28.07 2.03
CA ARG A 449 -2.99 27.02 2.87
C ARG A 449 -3.91 27.57 3.96
N GLU A 450 -3.57 28.73 4.52
CA GLU A 450 -4.37 29.39 5.55
C GLU A 450 -5.20 30.52 4.95
N THR A 451 -6.49 30.54 5.27
CA THR A 451 -7.40 31.67 5.02
C THR A 451 -7.93 32.19 6.34
N VAL A 452 -7.69 33.47 6.60
CA VAL A 452 -8.15 34.19 7.79
C VAL A 452 -9.26 35.14 7.37
N SER A 453 -10.47 34.88 7.85
CA SER A 453 -11.64 35.73 7.67
C SER A 453 -11.80 36.67 8.88
N LEU A 454 -11.88 37.97 8.61
CA LEU A 454 -11.94 39.03 9.62
C LEU A 454 -13.18 39.90 9.42
N GLN A 455 -13.93 40.11 10.51
CA GLN A 455 -14.89 41.21 10.61
C GLN A 455 -14.24 42.32 11.43
N PHE A 456 -14.09 43.50 10.82
CA PHE A 456 -13.34 44.61 11.38
C PHE A 456 -14.23 45.84 11.56
N ALA A 457 -14.39 46.28 12.80
CA ALA A 457 -15.15 47.47 13.14
C ALA A 457 -14.20 48.66 13.31
N SER A 458 -14.51 49.77 12.65
CA SER A 458 -13.78 51.03 12.80
C SER A 458 -14.74 52.21 12.90
N THR A 459 -14.31 53.27 13.58
CA THR A 459 -15.02 54.57 13.59
C THR A 459 -14.79 55.38 12.31
N ARG A 460 -13.75 55.05 11.54
CA ARG A 460 -13.39 55.71 10.28
C ARG A 460 -13.04 54.67 9.22
N VAL A 461 -14.06 54.01 8.69
CA VAL A 461 -13.92 52.89 7.75
C VAL A 461 -13.12 53.27 6.50
N GLU A 462 -13.33 54.46 5.94
CA GLU A 462 -12.64 54.92 4.72
C GLU A 462 -11.12 55.12 4.94
N GLU A 463 -10.74 55.74 6.07
CA GLU A 463 -9.33 55.90 6.45
C GLU A 463 -8.68 54.54 6.74
N ALA A 464 -9.36 53.68 7.50
CA ALA A 464 -8.87 52.34 7.83
C ALA A 464 -8.68 51.48 6.57
N TYR A 465 -9.66 51.51 5.65
CA TYR A 465 -9.59 50.82 4.37
C TYR A 465 -8.38 51.26 3.55
N GLY A 466 -8.18 52.57 3.39
CA GLY A 466 -7.04 53.12 2.64
C GLY A 466 -5.70 52.74 3.25
N GLN A 467 -5.57 52.76 4.58
CA GLN A 467 -4.34 52.39 5.26
C GLN A 467 -4.04 50.89 5.20
N ILE A 468 -5.05 50.03 5.27
CA ILE A 468 -4.87 48.59 5.12
C ILE A 468 -4.50 48.25 3.67
N LEU A 469 -5.12 48.90 2.69
CA LEU A 469 -4.78 48.73 1.28
C LEU A 469 -3.33 49.17 1.00
N ALA A 470 -2.92 50.33 1.50
CA ALA A 470 -1.55 50.82 1.35
C ALA A 470 -0.53 49.88 2.01
N PHE A 471 -0.84 49.34 3.19
CA PHE A 471 0.01 48.34 3.85
C PHE A 471 0.12 47.06 3.01
N ALA A 472 -1.01 46.59 2.43
CA ALA A 472 -1.01 45.41 1.58
C ALA A 472 -0.13 45.63 0.34
N GLU A 473 -0.18 46.81 -0.28
CA GLU A 473 0.70 47.17 -1.41
C GLU A 473 2.17 47.23 -1.00
N GLU A 474 2.51 47.84 0.14
CA GLU A 474 3.89 47.91 0.66
C GLU A 474 4.46 46.54 1.06
N ALA A 475 3.59 45.61 1.44
CA ALA A 475 3.95 44.25 1.83
C ALA A 475 4.05 43.27 0.65
N ASP A 476 4.02 43.75 -0.60
CA ASP A 476 3.95 42.94 -1.82
C ASP A 476 2.77 41.93 -1.79
N ALA A 477 1.66 42.30 -1.15
CA ALA A 477 0.49 41.46 -1.08
C ALA A 477 -0.26 41.44 -2.42
N ARG A 478 -0.80 40.27 -2.77
CA ARG A 478 -1.64 40.14 -3.96
C ARG A 478 -3.08 40.50 -3.62
N ILE A 479 -3.53 41.69 -4.03
CA ILE A 479 -4.92 42.11 -3.90
C ILE A 479 -5.79 41.33 -4.89
N ARG A 480 -6.84 40.66 -4.39
CA ARG A 480 -7.80 39.88 -5.19
C ARG A 480 -9.14 40.60 -5.31
N VAL A 481 -9.63 41.12 -4.19
CA VAL A 481 -10.86 41.90 -4.11
C VAL A 481 -10.55 43.19 -3.36
N SER A 482 -10.96 44.30 -3.94
CA SER A 482 -10.87 45.63 -3.34
C SER A 482 -12.14 46.37 -3.73
N ASN A 483 -13.07 46.49 -2.78
CA ASN A 483 -14.35 47.15 -3.01
C ASN A 483 -14.73 47.97 -1.78
N LEU A 484 -15.04 49.25 -1.98
CA LEU A 484 -15.56 50.14 -0.97
C LEU A 484 -16.96 50.59 -1.38
N GLN A 485 -17.97 50.14 -0.64
CA GLN A 485 -19.36 50.50 -0.88
C GLN A 485 -19.78 51.61 0.07
N LYS A 486 -20.25 52.72 -0.48
CA LYS A 486 -20.76 53.87 0.26
C LYS A 486 -22.25 54.04 -0.05
N THR A 487 -23.10 53.59 0.86
CA THR A 487 -24.56 53.79 0.74
C THR A 487 -24.95 55.17 1.26
N ASP A 488 -24.37 55.56 2.40
CA ASP A 488 -24.52 56.88 3.03
C ASP A 488 -23.17 57.33 3.63
N GLU A 489 -23.03 58.61 4.00
CA GLU A 489 -21.83 59.12 4.69
C GLU A 489 -21.44 58.34 5.96
N ARG A 490 -22.39 57.60 6.54
CA ARG A 490 -22.24 56.82 7.77
C ARG A 490 -22.48 55.32 7.59
N ASN A 491 -22.75 54.88 6.36
CA ASN A 491 -22.94 53.47 6.03
C ASN A 491 -21.94 53.08 4.93
N VAL A 492 -20.70 52.87 5.37
CA VAL A 492 -19.56 52.52 4.53
C VAL A 492 -19.14 51.09 4.87
N ILE A 493 -19.11 50.22 3.87
CA ILE A 493 -18.64 48.84 4.00
C ILE A 493 -17.48 48.64 3.06
N GLY A 494 -16.32 48.26 3.59
CA GLY A 494 -15.14 47.89 2.82
C GLY A 494 -15.00 46.37 2.75
N GLN A 495 -14.71 45.82 1.58
CA GLN A 495 -14.31 44.43 1.41
C GLN A 495 -12.92 44.38 0.81
N LEU A 496 -12.00 43.69 1.49
CA LEU A 496 -10.63 43.47 1.04
C LEU A 496 -10.30 41.99 1.15
N ASP A 497 -9.92 41.39 0.02
CA ASP A 497 -9.34 40.04 -0.02
C ASP A 497 -7.96 40.12 -0.65
N PHE A 498 -6.92 39.71 0.08
CA PHE A 498 -5.55 39.71 -0.42
C PHE A 498 -4.74 38.54 0.15
N ASP A 499 -3.75 38.09 -0.62
CA ASP A 499 -2.79 37.08 -0.16
C ASP A 499 -1.53 37.79 0.36
N LEU A 500 -1.24 37.66 1.66
CA LEU A 500 -0.12 38.31 2.35
C LEU A 500 1.00 37.30 2.65
N PRO A 501 2.29 37.66 2.50
CA PRO A 501 3.39 36.83 2.95
C PRO A 501 3.31 36.53 4.46
N SER A 502 3.57 35.28 4.85
CA SER A 502 3.48 34.80 6.23
C SER A 502 4.38 35.60 7.19
N GLY A 503 5.57 36.01 6.75
CA GLY A 503 6.50 36.83 7.55
C GLY A 503 6.02 38.26 7.84
N ARG A 504 4.97 38.75 7.17
CA ARG A 504 4.39 40.09 7.41
C ARG A 504 3.20 40.08 8.37
N ARG A 505 2.85 38.91 8.93
CA ARG A 505 1.69 38.73 9.81
C ARG A 505 1.70 39.65 11.03
N GLU A 506 2.79 39.70 11.78
CA GLU A 506 2.86 40.47 13.02
C GLU A 506 2.71 41.98 12.75
N ALA A 507 3.38 42.48 11.70
CA ALA A 507 3.26 43.86 11.27
C ALA A 507 1.82 44.22 10.86
N PHE A 508 1.15 43.30 10.16
CA PHE A 508 -0.24 43.45 9.76
C PHE A 508 -1.20 43.49 10.97
N GLU A 509 -1.03 42.57 11.93
CA GLU A 509 -1.85 42.54 13.14
C GLU A 509 -1.65 43.79 14.00
N GLY A 510 -0.41 44.26 14.13
CA GLY A 510 -0.11 45.53 14.80
C GLY A 510 -0.78 46.73 14.13
N ARG A 511 -0.81 46.75 12.78
CA ARG A 511 -1.49 47.82 12.04
C ARG A 511 -3.00 47.76 12.23
N LEU A 512 -3.61 46.58 12.15
CA LEU A 512 -5.04 46.40 12.41
C LEU A 512 -5.45 46.93 13.79
N ALA A 513 -4.68 46.59 14.83
CA ALA A 513 -4.96 47.02 16.20
C ALA A 513 -4.95 48.56 16.38
N SER A 514 -4.22 49.29 15.54
CA SER A 514 -4.18 50.75 15.57
C SER A 514 -5.36 51.44 14.87
N LEU A 515 -6.09 50.71 14.01
CA LEU A 515 -7.12 51.29 13.12
C LEU A 515 -8.56 50.99 13.56
N GLY A 516 -8.72 50.08 14.52
CA GLY A 516 -10.01 49.57 14.94
C GLY A 516 -9.87 48.22 15.61
N GLU A 517 -10.96 47.47 15.66
CA GLU A 517 -11.01 46.22 16.40
C GLU A 517 -11.65 45.10 15.57
N VAL A 518 -11.12 43.89 15.72
CA VAL A 518 -11.62 42.68 15.05
C VAL A 518 -12.75 42.08 15.90
N THR A 519 -13.99 42.14 15.42
CA THR A 519 -15.16 41.59 16.11
C THR A 519 -15.27 40.08 15.97
N GLN A 520 -14.90 39.56 14.79
CA GLN A 520 -14.90 38.13 14.51
C GLN A 520 -13.66 37.75 13.73
N ARG A 521 -13.00 36.68 14.17
CA ARG A 521 -11.88 36.05 13.48
C ARG A 521 -12.20 34.58 13.27
N GLN A 522 -12.08 34.11 12.03
CA GLN A 522 -12.12 32.70 11.69
C GLN A 522 -10.86 32.37 10.89
N SER A 523 -10.15 31.30 11.27
CA SER A 523 -9.04 30.79 10.46
C SER A 523 -9.41 29.40 9.97
N ARG A 524 -9.22 29.16 8.67
CA ARG A 524 -9.39 27.88 8.01
C ARG A 524 -8.08 27.49 7.36
N ARG A 525 -7.64 26.25 7.59
CA ARG A 525 -6.46 25.68 6.96
C ARG A 525 -6.85 24.55 6.02
N ALA A 526 -6.31 24.56 4.80
CA ALA A 526 -6.47 23.48 3.84
C ALA A 526 -5.58 22.28 4.19
N ASP A 527 -5.99 21.10 3.73
CA ASP A 527 -5.23 19.85 3.92
C ASP A 527 -3.90 19.87 3.14
N ASP A 528 -2.92 19.11 3.62
CA ASP A 528 -1.58 19.01 3.00
C ASP A 528 -1.61 18.53 1.54
N ALA A 529 -2.66 17.79 1.14
CA ALA A 529 -2.81 17.28 -0.23
C ALA A 529 -3.27 18.33 -1.26
N ALA A 530 -3.64 19.54 -0.84
CA ALA A 530 -4.36 20.50 -1.68
C ALA A 530 -3.49 21.34 -2.66
N GLN A 531 -2.21 21.00 -2.86
CA GLN A 531 -1.25 21.81 -3.64
C GLN A 531 -1.28 23.30 -3.24
N VAL A 532 -1.25 23.55 -1.93
CA VAL A 532 -1.30 24.88 -1.31
C VAL A 532 0.06 25.24 -0.71
N VAL A 533 0.27 26.52 -0.43
CA VAL A 533 1.54 27.04 0.13
C VAL A 533 1.39 27.61 1.54
N ASP A 534 2.42 27.46 2.36
CA ASP A 534 2.48 28.02 3.72
C ASP A 534 3.27 29.35 3.77
N SER A 535 4.00 29.68 2.70
CA SER A 535 4.75 30.94 2.59
C SER A 535 3.88 32.20 2.62
N LYS A 536 2.58 32.07 2.33
CA LYS A 536 1.58 33.15 2.36
C LYS A 536 0.26 32.66 2.93
N PHE A 537 -0.55 33.59 3.42
CA PHE A 537 -1.91 33.33 3.90
C PHE A 537 -2.89 34.32 3.28
N ARG A 538 -4.13 33.88 3.07
CA ARG A 538 -5.20 34.75 2.59
C ARG A 538 -5.80 35.49 3.76
N VAL A 539 -5.96 36.79 3.61
CA VAL A 539 -6.81 37.61 4.48
C VAL A 539 -8.04 37.98 3.69
N SER A 540 -9.21 37.62 4.22
CA SER A 540 -10.50 38.05 3.72
C SER A 540 -11.16 38.88 4.79
N MET A 541 -11.41 40.16 4.52
CA MET A 541 -11.92 41.06 5.54
C MET A 541 -13.09 41.89 5.06
N VAL A 542 -14.02 42.11 5.99
CA VAL A 542 -15.12 43.06 5.84
C VAL A 542 -14.96 44.12 6.92
N LEU A 543 -14.79 45.36 6.48
CA LEU A 543 -14.71 46.54 7.30
C LEU A 543 -16.09 47.18 7.36
N PHE A 544 -16.55 47.53 8.55
CA PHE A 544 -17.84 48.18 8.76
C PHE A 544 -17.77 49.19 9.90
N ASP A 545 -18.75 50.09 9.92
CA ASP A 545 -18.83 51.13 10.93
C ASP A 545 -19.20 50.53 12.29
N VAL A 546 -18.56 51.02 13.37
CA VAL A 546 -18.83 50.57 14.74
C VAL A 546 -20.31 50.62 15.13
N SER A 547 -21.11 51.48 14.51
CA SER A 547 -22.54 51.56 14.78
C SER A 547 -23.37 50.37 14.31
N GLN A 548 -22.82 49.47 13.49
CA GLN A 548 -23.48 48.21 13.15
C GLN A 548 -23.25 47.12 14.21
N VAL A 549 -22.33 47.34 15.15
CA VAL A 549 -22.11 46.43 16.29
C VAL A 549 -23.32 46.49 17.23
N GLN A 550 -23.82 45.34 17.66
CA GLN A 550 -24.93 45.30 18.62
C GLN A 550 -24.50 45.86 19.98
N PRO A 551 -25.36 46.63 20.67
CA PRO A 551 -25.05 47.13 21.99
C PRO A 551 -24.90 45.97 22.99
N ARG A 552 -23.90 46.09 23.86
CA ARG A 552 -23.59 45.11 24.90
C ARG A 552 -24.52 45.21 26.11
N GLU A 553 -24.97 46.42 26.43
CA GLU A 553 -25.99 46.63 27.45
C GLU A 553 -27.13 47.46 26.86
N THR A 554 -28.37 47.13 27.20
CA THR A 554 -29.55 47.96 26.89
C THR A 554 -30.20 48.36 28.20
N ALA A 555 -30.22 49.65 28.50
CA ALA A 555 -30.82 50.22 29.69
C ALA A 555 -32.08 50.99 29.31
N VAL A 556 -33.24 50.56 29.83
CA VAL A 556 -34.50 51.26 29.69
C VAL A 556 -34.77 52.03 30.98
N VAL A 557 -34.86 53.35 30.87
CA VAL A 557 -34.98 54.27 32.01
C VAL A 557 -36.25 55.10 31.87
N GLY A 558 -37.14 55.03 32.85
CA GLY A 558 -38.26 55.96 33.00
C GLY A 558 -37.90 57.04 34.01
N LEU A 559 -37.90 58.31 33.59
CA LEU A 559 -37.68 59.46 34.46
C LEU A 559 -38.94 60.32 34.53
N GLU A 560 -39.28 60.73 35.73
CA GLU A 560 -40.28 61.76 35.97
C GLU A 560 -39.59 63.12 36.15
N VAL A 561 -40.01 64.10 35.36
CA VAL A 561 -39.34 65.41 35.27
C VAL A 561 -40.36 66.55 35.24
N SER A 562 -39.98 67.71 35.78
CA SER A 562 -40.82 68.91 35.81
C SER A 562 -41.00 69.53 34.42
N ASP A 563 -39.93 69.55 33.62
CA ASP A 563 -39.94 70.03 32.23
C ASP A 563 -39.29 68.99 31.32
N VAL A 564 -40.11 68.37 30.47
CA VAL A 564 -39.68 67.29 29.57
C VAL A 564 -38.84 67.83 28.42
N GLU A 565 -39.10 69.05 27.95
CA GLU A 565 -38.40 69.62 26.80
C GLU A 565 -36.98 70.06 27.17
N GLU A 566 -36.84 70.74 28.32
CA GLU A 566 -35.53 71.19 28.81
C GLU A 566 -34.64 70.00 29.18
N ILE A 567 -35.16 69.05 29.96
CA ILE A 567 -34.37 67.89 30.41
C ILE A 567 -33.98 66.99 29.25
N ARG A 568 -34.84 66.84 28.23
CA ARG A 568 -34.48 66.12 27.00
C ARG A 568 -33.29 66.79 26.30
N ALA A 569 -33.31 68.12 26.14
CA ALA A 569 -32.21 68.84 25.50
C ALA A 569 -30.88 68.67 26.27
N ARG A 570 -30.93 68.70 27.60
CA ARG A 570 -29.77 68.41 28.46
C ARG A 570 -29.28 66.96 28.33
N LEU A 571 -30.19 66.01 28.21
CA LEU A 571 -29.83 64.59 28.02
C LEU A 571 -29.14 64.37 26.67
N LEU A 572 -29.64 64.98 25.60
CA LEU A 572 -29.05 64.85 24.26
C LEU A 572 -27.64 65.46 24.20
N THR A 573 -27.45 66.63 24.83
CA THR A 573 -26.12 67.27 24.92
C THR A 573 -25.15 66.42 25.73
N LEU A 574 -25.58 65.91 26.88
CA LEU A 574 -24.78 65.03 27.74
C LEU A 574 -24.32 63.75 27.05
N VAL A 575 -25.21 63.10 26.29
CA VAL A 575 -24.88 61.94 25.47
C VAL A 575 -23.84 62.30 24.41
N THR A 576 -24.02 63.46 23.75
CA THR A 576 -23.11 63.91 22.68
C THR A 576 -21.73 64.26 23.24
N ASP A 577 -21.66 64.94 24.40
CA ASP A 577 -20.42 65.30 25.09
C ASP A 577 -19.64 64.08 25.58
N ALA A 578 -20.35 63.02 25.97
CA ALA A 578 -19.77 61.74 26.35
C ALA A 578 -19.30 60.89 25.16
N GLY A 579 -19.35 61.42 23.93
CA GLY A 579 -19.01 60.69 22.71
C GLY A 579 -20.04 59.63 22.30
N GLY A 580 -21.25 59.71 22.85
CA GLY A 580 -22.40 58.89 22.50
C GLY A 580 -23.17 59.44 21.29
N ARG A 581 -23.99 58.58 20.70
CA ARG A 581 -24.81 58.83 19.53
C ARG A 581 -26.28 58.82 19.92
N VAL A 582 -27.04 59.79 19.43
CA VAL A 582 -28.51 59.76 19.47
C VAL A 582 -29.03 58.94 18.29
N VAL A 583 -29.75 57.86 18.55
CA VAL A 583 -30.36 56.98 17.53
C VAL A 583 -31.73 57.51 17.13
N ASP A 584 -32.55 57.88 18.11
CA ASP A 584 -33.90 58.41 17.91
C ASP A 584 -34.27 59.34 19.05
N SER A 585 -35.03 60.39 18.77
CA SER A 585 -35.55 61.29 19.80
C SER A 585 -36.91 61.82 19.39
N ASN A 586 -37.91 61.52 20.19
CA ASN A 586 -39.29 61.90 19.93
C ASN A 586 -39.88 62.68 21.12
N LEU A 587 -40.86 63.52 20.80
CA LEU A 587 -41.62 64.27 21.78
C LEU A 587 -43.08 64.16 21.42
N ARG A 588 -43.88 63.68 22.37
CA ARG A 588 -45.32 63.56 22.24
C ARG A 588 -45.99 64.42 23.31
N ARG A 589 -46.99 65.18 22.89
CA ARG A 589 -47.82 66.00 23.76
C ARG A 589 -49.24 65.46 23.69
N ASP A 590 -49.75 64.96 24.80
CA ASP A 590 -51.11 64.44 24.87
C ASP A 590 -52.10 65.55 25.24
N ALA A 591 -53.38 65.37 24.88
CA ALA A 591 -54.44 66.37 25.06
C ALA A 591 -54.70 66.73 26.54
N ASP A 592 -54.30 65.85 27.47
CA ASP A 592 -54.47 66.03 28.91
C ASP A 592 -53.37 66.90 29.55
N GLY A 593 -52.49 67.51 28.75
CA GLY A 593 -51.36 68.33 29.23
C GLY A 593 -50.15 67.51 29.68
N ARG A 594 -50.18 66.19 29.49
CA ARG A 594 -49.06 65.28 29.71
C ARG A 594 -48.08 65.37 28.54
N VAL A 595 -46.81 65.59 28.83
CA VAL A 595 -45.73 65.58 27.84
C VAL A 595 -44.90 64.33 28.08
N VAL A 596 -44.65 63.57 27.02
CA VAL A 596 -43.79 62.38 27.06
C VAL A 596 -42.69 62.54 26.02
N GLY A 597 -41.44 62.53 26.47
CA GLY A 597 -40.27 62.51 25.61
C GLY A 597 -39.67 61.11 25.60
N SER A 598 -39.24 60.62 24.45
CA SER A 598 -38.40 59.42 24.37
C SER A 598 -37.10 59.75 23.66
N ALA A 599 -35.99 59.22 24.16
CA ALA A 599 -34.68 59.33 23.55
C ALA A 599 -33.98 57.97 23.60
N THR A 600 -33.58 57.46 22.44
CA THR A 600 -32.74 56.27 22.31
C THR A 600 -31.35 56.71 21.94
N CYS A 601 -30.36 56.38 22.77
CA CYS A 601 -28.98 56.82 22.63
C CYS A 601 -28.03 55.63 22.78
N ASP A 602 -26.98 55.55 21.97
CA ASP A 602 -25.90 54.58 22.10
C ASP A 602 -24.66 55.28 22.65
N VAL A 603 -24.14 54.81 23.79
CA VAL A 603 -23.01 55.44 24.50
C VAL A 603 -21.85 54.46 24.57
N PRO A 604 -20.59 54.89 24.38
CA PRO A 604 -19.44 54.02 24.60
C PRO A 604 -19.44 53.42 26.02
N MET A 605 -19.11 52.14 26.15
CA MET A 605 -19.14 51.45 27.45
C MET A 605 -18.19 52.09 28.48
N SER A 606 -17.11 52.72 28.02
CA SER A 606 -16.18 53.50 28.86
C SER A 606 -16.83 54.71 29.52
N ALA A 607 -17.80 55.36 28.87
CA ALA A 607 -18.50 56.54 29.36
C ALA A 607 -19.87 56.21 30.01
N TYR A 608 -20.38 55.00 29.78
CA TYR A 608 -21.71 54.55 30.22
C TYR A 608 -21.97 54.78 31.71
N GLY A 609 -21.04 54.41 32.59
CA GLY A 609 -21.21 54.57 34.04
C GLY A 609 -21.36 56.04 34.47
N GLY A 610 -20.61 56.95 33.84
CA GLY A 610 -20.70 58.39 34.10
C GLY A 610 -22.01 58.98 33.58
N VAL A 611 -22.39 58.63 32.35
CA VAL A 611 -23.64 59.09 31.73
C VAL A 611 -24.85 58.61 32.52
N MET A 612 -24.87 57.33 32.94
CA MET A 612 -25.99 56.78 33.70
C MET A 612 -26.18 57.47 35.06
N ASN A 613 -25.09 57.78 35.77
CA ASN A 613 -25.16 58.53 37.03
C ASN A 613 -25.73 59.93 36.84
N GLN A 614 -25.36 60.60 35.75
CA GLN A 614 -25.89 61.93 35.45
C GLN A 614 -27.36 61.86 35.00
N VAL A 615 -27.74 60.87 34.19
CA VAL A 615 -29.14 60.65 33.77
C VAL A 615 -30.05 60.42 34.98
N ASN A 616 -29.60 59.63 35.95
CA ASN A 616 -30.34 59.39 37.21
C ASN A 616 -30.47 60.65 38.09
N SER A 617 -29.63 61.67 37.88
CA SER A 617 -29.70 62.94 38.61
C SER A 617 -30.63 63.98 37.98
N LEU A 618 -31.10 63.75 36.74
CA LEU A 618 -31.94 64.69 36.00
C LEU A 618 -33.41 64.68 36.42
N GLY A 619 -33.86 63.66 37.15
CA GLY A 619 -35.24 63.51 37.59
C GLY A 619 -35.45 62.29 38.49
N ASP A 620 -36.70 62.04 38.88
CA ASP A 620 -37.04 60.89 39.72
C ASP A 620 -37.13 59.61 38.86
N VAL A 621 -36.34 58.59 39.20
CA VAL A 621 -36.31 57.32 38.46
C VAL A 621 -37.57 56.49 38.78
N GLN A 622 -38.47 56.35 37.82
CA GLN A 622 -39.70 55.56 37.91
C GLN A 622 -39.47 54.08 37.58
N SER A 623 -38.61 53.81 36.59
CA SER A 623 -38.27 52.45 36.20
C SER A 623 -36.85 52.39 35.65
N LEU A 624 -36.12 51.32 35.99
CA LEU A 624 -34.81 51.02 35.43
C LEU A 624 -34.73 49.53 35.14
N GLN A 625 -34.56 49.18 33.88
CA GLN A 625 -34.32 47.81 33.44
C GLN A 625 -33.02 47.77 32.64
N VAL A 626 -32.10 46.89 33.01
CA VAL A 626 -30.81 46.72 32.31
C VAL A 626 -30.71 45.29 31.82
N GLN A 627 -30.53 45.12 30.52
CA GLN A 627 -30.31 43.84 29.87
C GLN A 627 -28.90 43.78 29.31
N LYS A 628 -28.13 42.76 29.69
CA LYS A 628 -26.79 42.51 29.15
C LYS A 628 -26.85 41.49 28.01
N ASN A 629 -26.16 41.81 26.93
CA ASN A 629 -25.96 40.93 25.79
C ASN A 629 -24.59 40.24 25.93
N HIS A 630 -24.59 39.01 26.42
CA HIS A 630 -23.35 38.23 26.61
C HIS A 630 -22.68 37.83 25.29
N ASN A 631 -23.34 38.03 24.14
CA ASN A 631 -22.76 37.72 22.83
C ASN A 631 -21.78 38.81 22.35
N VAL A 632 -21.70 39.96 23.04
CA VAL A 632 -20.78 41.05 22.71
C VAL A 632 -19.65 41.08 23.76
N PRO A 633 -18.38 40.92 23.36
CA PRO A 633 -17.23 40.95 24.27
C PRO A 633 -17.04 42.30 24.99
N ASP A 634 -16.27 42.29 26.08
CA ASP A 634 -15.80 43.52 26.75
C ASP A 634 -14.70 44.16 25.93
N SER A 635 -15.07 45.13 25.09
CA SER A 635 -14.17 45.76 24.14
C SER A 635 -14.24 47.27 24.14
N GLN A 636 -13.24 47.92 23.53
CA GLN A 636 -13.19 49.38 23.44
C GLN A 636 -14.30 49.94 22.54
N ILE A 637 -14.78 49.12 21.60
CA ILE A 637 -15.89 49.46 20.70
C ILE A 637 -17.28 49.07 21.25
N ALA A 638 -17.35 48.44 22.43
CA ALA A 638 -18.63 48.06 23.03
C ALA A 638 -19.44 49.32 23.37
N SER A 639 -20.73 49.31 23.01
CA SER A 639 -21.67 50.39 23.30
C SER A 639 -22.80 49.90 24.20
N ALA A 640 -23.38 50.83 24.96
CA ALA A 640 -24.59 50.63 25.74
C ALA A 640 -25.71 51.47 25.14
N ARG A 641 -26.87 50.87 24.90
CA ARG A 641 -28.07 51.54 24.42
C ARG A 641 -28.91 52.01 25.60
N LEU A 642 -29.03 53.32 25.79
CA LEU A 642 -29.96 53.93 26.74
C LEU A 642 -31.26 54.33 26.04
N GLN A 643 -32.37 53.75 26.47
CA GLN A 643 -33.73 54.13 26.09
C GLN A 643 -34.35 54.90 27.25
N VAL A 644 -34.33 56.23 27.17
CA VAL A 644 -34.83 57.10 28.23
C VAL A 644 -36.21 57.63 27.87
N THR A 645 -37.18 57.39 28.73
CA THR A 645 -38.54 57.92 28.65
C THR A 645 -38.74 58.95 29.73
N LEU A 646 -38.98 60.20 29.34
CA LEU A 646 -39.22 61.34 30.21
C LEU A 646 -40.73 61.60 30.27
N SER A 647 -41.31 61.75 31.46
CA SER A 647 -42.72 62.13 31.60
C SER A 647 -42.93 63.14 32.73
N ASN A 648 -43.91 64.03 32.59
CA ASN A 648 -44.31 64.95 33.66
C ASN A 648 -45.46 64.40 34.49
N ARG A 649 -45.63 64.93 35.72
CA ARG A 649 -46.86 64.69 36.51
C ARG A 649 -48.06 65.25 35.79
N ALA A 650 -49.17 64.51 35.83
CA ALA A 650 -50.45 65.00 35.31
C ALA A 650 -50.82 66.32 35.99
N LEU A 651 -51.09 67.35 35.19
CA LEU A 651 -51.61 68.63 35.69
C LEU A 651 -52.99 68.38 36.31
N ILE A 652 -53.16 68.70 37.60
CA ILE A 652 -54.45 68.58 38.32
C ILE A 652 -55.52 69.51 37.71
N ILE A 653 -55.13 70.44 36.82
CA ILE A 653 -56.03 71.27 36.03
C ILE A 653 -55.53 71.28 34.58
N PRO A 654 -56.25 70.67 33.61
CA PRO A 654 -55.89 70.76 32.20
C PRO A 654 -55.95 72.22 31.73
N ALA A 655 -54.97 72.67 30.95
CA ALA A 655 -54.88 74.05 30.44
C ALA A 655 -56.13 74.46 29.62
N ASP A 656 -56.85 73.51 29.06
CA ASP A 656 -58.09 73.71 28.29
C ASP A 656 -59.39 73.63 29.13
N GLY A 657 -59.29 73.40 30.45
CA GLY A 657 -60.42 73.28 31.35
C GLY A 657 -60.94 74.61 31.93
N GLY A 658 -60.23 75.71 31.72
CA GLY A 658 -60.62 77.03 32.23
C GLY A 658 -61.91 77.56 31.59
N ILE A 659 -62.77 78.20 32.38
CA ILE A 659 -64.02 78.84 31.92
C ILE A 659 -63.77 79.80 30.73
N PHE A 660 -62.62 80.49 30.75
CA PHE A 660 -62.19 81.39 29.67
C PHE A 660 -61.83 80.66 28.36
N ALA A 661 -61.30 79.43 28.41
CA ALA A 661 -60.98 78.65 27.22
C ALA A 661 -62.24 78.16 26.50
N ARG A 662 -63.27 77.75 27.26
CA ARG A 662 -64.59 77.39 26.70
C ARG A 662 -65.28 78.58 26.04
N LEU A 663 -65.28 79.74 26.69
CA LEU A 663 -65.89 80.95 26.14
C LEU A 663 -65.24 81.39 24.82
N ARG A 664 -63.90 81.31 24.74
CA ARG A 664 -63.15 81.65 23.52
C ARG A 664 -63.43 80.66 22.38
N LYS A 665 -63.58 79.36 22.70
CA LYS A 665 -63.88 78.32 21.71
C LYS A 665 -65.29 78.49 21.13
N ASP A 666 -66.28 78.79 21.97
CA ASP A 666 -67.67 79.00 21.53
C ASP A 666 -67.85 80.31 20.76
N LEU A 667 -67.13 81.39 21.12
CA LEU A 667 -67.10 82.60 20.30
C LEU A 667 -66.40 82.36 18.95
N GLY A 668 -65.32 81.59 18.93
CA GLY A 668 -64.55 81.29 17.72
C GLY A 668 -65.34 80.48 16.70
N THR A 669 -66.08 79.46 17.14
CA THR A 669 -66.95 78.65 16.26
C THR A 669 -68.11 79.47 15.72
N SER A 670 -68.71 80.33 16.56
CA SER A 670 -69.79 81.23 16.16
C SER A 670 -69.32 82.27 15.14
N PHE A 671 -68.15 82.88 15.35
CA PHE A 671 -67.56 83.85 14.43
C PHE A 671 -67.17 83.20 13.09
N ALA A 672 -66.62 81.98 13.12
CA ALA A 672 -66.30 81.24 11.90
C ALA A 672 -67.56 80.89 11.08
N ALA A 673 -68.68 80.57 11.72
CA ALA A 673 -69.96 80.35 11.04
C ALA A 673 -70.48 81.62 10.37
N VAL A 674 -70.39 82.77 11.05
CA VAL A 674 -70.76 84.09 10.48
C VAL A 674 -69.87 84.45 9.29
N MET A 675 -68.56 84.24 9.38
CA MET A 675 -67.63 84.51 8.27
C MET A 675 -67.89 83.61 7.05
N LYS A 676 -68.26 82.33 7.26
CA LYS A 676 -68.68 81.44 6.17
C LYS A 676 -69.98 81.89 5.49
N LEU A 677 -70.96 82.37 6.27
CA LEU A 677 -72.19 82.96 5.74
C LEU A 677 -71.93 84.25 4.95
N LEU A 678 -71.06 85.14 5.46
CA LEU A 678 -70.65 86.36 4.77
C LEU A 678 -69.94 86.07 3.44
N GLY A 679 -69.08 85.04 3.41
CA GLY A 679 -68.43 84.57 2.20
C GLY A 679 -69.42 84.09 1.13
N LEU A 680 -70.45 83.34 1.52
CA LEU A 680 -71.53 82.92 0.62
C LEU A 680 -72.31 84.09 0.02
N VAL A 681 -72.58 85.14 0.82
CA VAL A 681 -73.25 86.36 0.35
C VAL A 681 -72.37 87.12 -0.66
N LEU A 682 -71.08 87.27 -0.39
CA LEU A 682 -70.13 87.93 -1.29
C LEU A 682 -69.96 87.19 -2.62
N ILE A 683 -69.94 85.86 -2.59
CA ILE A 683 -69.90 85.03 -3.81
C ILE A 683 -71.20 85.22 -4.61
N GLY A 684 -72.36 85.23 -3.95
CA GLY A 684 -73.64 85.50 -4.61
C GLY A 684 -73.71 86.88 -5.29
N LEU A 685 -73.20 87.93 -4.62
CA LEU A 685 -73.14 89.28 -5.17
C LEU A 685 -72.20 89.38 -6.38
N SER A 686 -71.08 88.66 -6.34
CA SER A 686 -70.07 88.65 -7.40
C SER A 686 -70.55 87.95 -8.68
N VAL A 687 -71.49 87.00 -8.57
CA VAL A 687 -72.13 86.35 -9.73
C VAL A 687 -73.29 87.18 -10.30
N ALA A 688 -74.03 87.90 -9.45
CA ALA A 688 -75.16 88.72 -9.87
C ALA A 688 -74.75 90.02 -10.62
N ALA A 689 -73.64 90.64 -10.22
CA ALA A 689 -73.15 91.89 -10.82
C ALA A 689 -72.85 91.81 -12.33
N PRO A 690 -72.10 90.81 -12.86
CA PRO A 690 -71.85 90.70 -14.29
C PRO A 690 -73.11 90.36 -15.10
N CYS A 691 -74.04 89.57 -14.55
CA CYS A 691 -75.33 89.29 -15.20
C CYS A 691 -76.21 90.55 -15.34
N LEU A 692 -76.25 91.41 -14.31
CA LEU A 692 -76.94 92.69 -14.38
C LEU A 692 -76.29 93.67 -15.36
N ALA A 693 -74.95 93.67 -15.47
CA ALA A 693 -74.23 94.49 -16.45
C ALA A 693 -74.53 94.05 -17.91
N ILE A 694 -74.63 92.74 -18.17
CA ILE A 694 -75.01 92.21 -19.48
C ILE A 694 -76.46 92.57 -19.84
N LEU A 695 -77.40 92.45 -18.88
CA LEU A 695 -78.78 92.90 -19.09
C LEU A 695 -78.88 94.40 -19.35
N TYR A 696 -78.11 95.22 -18.64
CA TYR A 696 -78.06 96.67 -18.87
C TYR A 696 -77.49 97.01 -20.25
N ALA A 697 -76.41 96.34 -20.69
CA ALA A 697 -75.85 96.49 -22.03
C ALA A 697 -76.86 96.07 -23.12
N GLY A 698 -77.60 94.98 -22.91
CA GLY A 698 -78.67 94.54 -23.82
C GLY A 698 -79.79 95.58 -23.97
N VAL A 699 -80.24 96.18 -22.87
CA VAL A 699 -81.26 97.25 -22.88
C VAL A 699 -80.72 98.53 -23.53
N PHE A 700 -79.45 98.87 -23.30
CA PHE A 700 -78.80 100.04 -23.89
C PHE A 700 -78.66 99.92 -25.42
N VAL A 701 -78.23 98.75 -25.92
CA VAL A 701 -78.16 98.46 -27.37
C VAL A 701 -79.57 98.46 -27.99
N TRP A 702 -80.58 97.89 -27.31
CA TRP A 702 -81.97 97.94 -27.78
C TRP A 702 -82.51 99.38 -27.88
N ARG A 703 -82.12 100.26 -26.96
CA ARG A 703 -82.50 101.69 -26.97
C ARG A 703 -81.85 102.48 -28.12
N ILE A 704 -80.62 102.13 -28.51
CA ILE A 704 -79.92 102.71 -29.66
C ILE A 704 -80.56 102.23 -30.97
N VAL A 705 -80.87 100.94 -31.10
CA VAL A 705 -81.50 100.36 -32.31
C VAL A 705 -82.93 100.89 -32.52
N ARG A 706 -83.66 101.26 -31.45
CA ARG A 706 -85.01 101.84 -31.56
C ARG A 706 -85.03 103.33 -31.93
N LYS A 707 -83.93 104.07 -31.75
CA LYS A 707 -83.81 105.48 -32.17
C LYS A 707 -83.31 105.69 -33.61
N GLY A 708 -82.88 104.62 -34.29
CA GLY A 708 -82.46 104.66 -35.71
C GLY A 708 -83.57 104.34 -36.74
N ARG A 709 -84.84 104.25 -36.33
CA ARG A 709 -85.99 103.92 -37.20
C ARG A 709 -87.01 105.06 -37.35
N ALA A 710 -86.58 106.30 -37.15
CA ALA A 710 -87.35 107.50 -37.49
C ALA A 710 -86.40 108.59 -38.03
N ALA A 711 -85.90 108.34 -39.24
CA ALA A 711 -85.48 109.32 -40.23
C ALA A 711 -85.61 108.65 -41.61
#